data_AF-A0ABD0MK85-F1
#
_entry.id   AF-A0ABD0MK85-F1
#
_cell.length_a   1.000
_cell.length_b   1.000
_cell.length_c   1.000
_cell.angle_alpha   90.00
_cell.angle_beta   90.00
_cell.angle_gamma   90.00
#
_symmetry.space_group_name_H-M   'P 1'
#
loop_
_entity.id
_entity.type
_entity.pdbx_description
1 polymer ?
#
loop_
_entity_poly.entity_id
_entity_poly.type
_entity_poly.pdbx_seq_one_letter_code
_entity_poly.pdbx_strand_id
1 'polypeptide(L)'
;MEKAMLDLTPQSIENTLPDPAGVEAVEGQQESPGGGVVVDASPQNEDFHPQMSSTPEREDREKKAEKRFKRLQAEKHELRKLNIHLRKQLAKMRKEKERARKSEMRAKERLRHIERVKPKGGKKLAKERKLAVVSFLTRDENSRLLPGKKDTITKNKIKEQRRILTKPLTELHVLYNSEMKKSLHLSYRQFARRRPFYVTEPKAKDRDTCACMDHENVHLLANKLYSRGLLKTKSISELLVMIVCDPKNKDCMDRVCAKCCFEEVEFPETESSSEVTWEQWKRVTSTNGERMFGNMVKQIYNGTIKELMELFSQKLESLAIHQFNWLHQAEQFRYLKQNITECEAVLHVDFSENYACKLSTEVQAFHFGGSRQQATIHTAVLYTVHGTKSYATLSDSLRHDERAVWAHLEPILGELRETFPQITTLHIQSDGPVTQYRNKNNFYLLSTVPFLSGFTKVTWNFSEKSHGKGAPDGIGGAIKREADRFVQRGGELQAPQQLYEMLNTRLGSSITHYWVNRESIEKYDELIPDNLEAVKGTFKIHQVWSSQPSQITHRTVSCFCRKTERSPCPCYKPVTVDLRVKRTVCNTENPPSSPPQQPREQENLDLCGKFVIVIYDEKPYVGQVLEDVGEEVQVNCMLQSGDKNLFVWPQTVDLIFYYRKDVHAVISEPEPATSRFSKLTLQDWVKFRNTSA
;
A
#
# COMPACT_ATOMS: atom_id res chain seq x y z
N MET A 1 31.90 13.18 13.07
CA MET A 1 31.49 14.48 13.63
C MET A 1 30.28 14.26 14.51
N GLU A 2 30.56 13.93 15.77
CA GLU A 2 29.59 13.89 16.86
C GLU A 2 29.16 15.31 17.24
N LYS A 3 27.90 15.49 17.67
CA LYS A 3 27.57 16.59 18.57
C LYS A 3 26.76 16.05 19.74
N ALA A 4 27.37 16.24 20.90
CA ALA A 4 27.04 15.73 22.20
C ALA A 4 25.87 16.46 22.86
N MET A 5 25.24 15.73 23.77
CA MET A 5 24.37 16.22 24.83
C MET A 5 25.16 17.09 25.82
N LEU A 6 24.48 18.09 26.41
CA LEU A 6 24.93 18.75 27.63
C LEU A 6 23.84 18.59 28.70
N ASP A 7 24.18 17.77 29.69
CA ASP A 7 23.50 17.55 30.95
C ASP A 7 24.13 18.48 32.00
N LEU A 8 23.30 19.13 32.82
CA LEU A 8 23.74 20.01 33.90
C LEU A 8 22.97 19.65 35.17
N THR A 9 23.54 18.75 35.96
CA THR A 9 23.23 18.57 37.38
C THR A 9 24.53 18.66 38.21
N PRO A 10 24.52 19.36 39.36
CA PRO A 10 25.59 19.24 40.34
C PRO A 10 25.37 18.05 41.30
N GLN A 11 26.48 17.35 41.55
CA GLN A 11 26.78 16.39 42.62
C GLN A 11 26.60 17.02 44.02
N SER A 12 26.48 16.34 45.17
CA SER A 12 26.60 14.95 45.63
C SER A 12 26.16 14.93 47.11
N ILE A 13 25.88 13.76 47.69
CA ILE A 13 26.57 13.22 48.90
C ILE A 13 25.85 11.92 49.31
N GLU A 14 26.65 10.85 49.35
CA GLU A 14 26.32 9.52 49.87
C GLU A 14 26.12 9.56 51.39
N ASN A 15 25.30 8.66 51.92
CA ASN A 15 25.52 8.09 53.26
C ASN A 15 24.85 6.72 53.35
N THR A 16 25.64 5.73 53.73
CA THR A 16 25.23 4.36 54.06
C THR A 16 25.60 4.06 55.51
N LEU A 17 24.61 3.57 56.28
CA LEU A 17 24.68 2.63 57.44
C LEU A 17 25.32 3.12 58.77
N PRO A 18 25.13 2.42 59.91
CA PRO A 18 24.07 1.49 60.36
C PRO A 18 23.53 1.76 61.80
N ASP A 19 22.58 0.91 62.20
CA ASP A 19 21.98 0.56 63.51
C ASP A 19 22.82 0.80 64.80
N PRO A 20 22.19 0.93 65.99
CA PRO A 20 21.94 -0.30 66.77
C PRO A 20 20.61 -0.38 67.55
N ALA A 21 20.16 -1.63 67.74
CA ALA A 21 19.48 -2.23 68.90
C ALA A 21 19.58 -1.40 70.21
N GLY A 22 18.57 -1.27 71.07
CA GLY A 22 17.59 -2.23 71.57
C GLY A 22 17.41 -1.95 73.08
N VAL A 23 16.42 -2.61 73.71
CA VAL A 23 16.16 -2.77 75.17
C VAL A 23 14.80 -2.22 75.66
N GLU A 24 13.87 -3.17 75.77
CA GLU A 24 12.94 -3.50 76.87
C GLU A 24 12.07 -2.47 77.61
N ALA A 25 10.76 -2.78 77.58
CA ALA A 25 9.81 -2.98 78.69
C ALA A 25 9.32 -1.79 79.56
N VAL A 26 8.01 -1.80 79.80
CA VAL A 26 7.29 -1.75 81.10
C VAL A 26 5.94 -1.00 80.97
N GLU A 27 4.99 -1.58 81.71
CA GLU A 27 3.55 -1.39 81.88
C GLU A 27 3.02 0.02 82.21
N GLY A 28 1.70 0.21 82.04
CA GLY A 28 0.86 0.67 83.16
C GLY A 28 0.13 2.02 83.06
N GLN A 29 -1.21 1.95 83.18
CA GLN A 29 -2.16 2.89 83.84
C GLN A 29 -2.42 4.26 83.17
N GLN A 30 -3.65 4.66 82.81
CA GLN A 30 -4.91 4.96 83.54
C GLN A 30 -4.93 6.33 84.26
N GLU A 31 -6.04 7.06 84.03
CA GLU A 31 -6.63 8.20 84.78
C GLU A 31 -6.42 9.68 84.35
N SER A 32 -7.56 10.38 84.40
CA SER A 32 -7.92 11.79 84.16
C SER A 32 -7.58 12.67 85.42
N PRO A 33 -8.19 13.84 85.75
CA PRO A 33 -8.74 15.02 85.02
C PRO A 33 -8.32 16.39 85.68
N GLY A 34 -8.93 17.51 85.25
CA GLY A 34 -9.01 18.80 86.00
C GLY A 34 -8.23 19.96 85.34
N GLY A 35 -8.65 21.22 85.31
CA GLY A 35 -9.63 22.01 86.04
C GLY A 35 -9.02 23.41 86.29
N GLY A 36 -9.77 24.51 86.18
CA GLY A 36 -9.27 25.84 86.59
C GLY A 36 -10.02 27.05 86.03
N VAL A 37 -10.78 27.71 86.90
CA VAL A 37 -11.55 28.96 86.76
C VAL A 37 -10.75 30.14 87.35
N VAL A 38 -10.87 31.38 86.84
CA VAL A 38 -10.72 32.63 87.64
C VAL A 38 -11.62 33.75 87.10
N VAL A 39 -12.19 34.55 88.01
CA VAL A 39 -13.20 35.64 87.87
C VAL A 39 -12.58 36.99 88.32
N ASP A 40 -13.31 38.10 88.05
CA ASP A 40 -13.32 39.43 88.73
C ASP A 40 -12.30 40.52 88.28
N ALA A 41 -12.54 41.84 88.33
CA ALA A 41 -13.63 42.72 88.83
C ALA A 41 -13.51 44.16 88.22
N SER A 42 -14.51 45.03 88.47
CA SER A 42 -14.55 46.48 88.14
C SER A 42 -14.04 47.40 89.27
N PRO A 43 -13.65 48.67 88.99
CA PRO A 43 -14.00 49.80 89.88
C PRO A 43 -14.44 51.08 89.13
N GLN A 44 -15.58 51.69 89.51
CA GLN A 44 -15.78 52.92 90.32
C GLN A 44 -15.40 54.27 89.67
N ASN A 45 -16.40 55.14 89.47
CA ASN A 45 -16.28 56.57 89.14
C ASN A 45 -16.61 57.39 90.39
N GLU A 46 -15.78 58.38 90.73
CA GLU A 46 -16.11 59.45 91.67
C GLU A 46 -16.43 60.76 90.92
N ASP A 47 -17.42 61.47 91.43
CA ASP A 47 -17.82 62.82 91.04
C ASP A 47 -16.79 63.87 91.49
N PHE A 48 -16.46 64.83 90.61
CA PHE A 48 -15.82 66.08 91.02
C PHE A 48 -16.27 67.25 90.14
N HIS A 49 -17.02 68.18 90.73
CA HIS A 49 -17.36 69.49 90.17
C HIS A 49 -16.41 70.55 90.73
N PRO A 50 -15.83 71.44 89.89
CA PRO A 50 -15.49 72.77 90.38
C PRO A 50 -16.08 73.90 89.54
N GLN A 51 -16.42 74.97 90.26
CA GLN A 51 -17.10 76.19 89.83
C GLN A 51 -16.25 77.12 88.94
N MET A 52 -16.97 78.01 88.25
CA MET A 52 -16.49 78.97 87.26
C MET A 52 -15.76 80.19 87.85
N SER A 53 -14.76 80.68 87.12
CA SER A 53 -14.44 82.12 87.06
C SER A 53 -13.95 82.49 85.64
N SER A 54 -14.35 83.68 85.20
CA SER A 54 -14.32 84.20 83.83
C SER A 54 -13.18 85.20 83.60
N THR A 55 -12.39 85.00 82.53
CA THR A 55 -11.54 86.05 81.93
C THR A 55 -11.51 85.94 80.39
N PRO A 56 -11.32 87.05 79.64
CA PRO A 56 -11.63 87.14 78.20
C PRO A 56 -10.69 86.34 77.28
N GLU A 57 -9.56 85.85 77.78
CA GLU A 57 -8.65 84.97 77.03
C GLU A 57 -9.17 83.52 76.92
N ARG A 58 -10.19 83.17 77.72
CA ARG A 58 -10.79 81.82 77.75
C ARG A 58 -11.78 81.61 76.61
N GLU A 59 -12.56 82.61 76.22
CA GLU A 59 -13.55 82.48 75.12
C GLU A 59 -12.88 82.24 73.76
N ASP A 60 -11.73 82.88 73.49
CA ASP A 60 -11.01 82.72 72.23
C ASP A 60 -10.23 81.40 72.18
N ARG A 61 -9.76 80.90 73.34
CA ARG A 61 -9.22 79.53 73.49
C ARG A 61 -10.32 78.48 73.40
N GLU A 62 -11.50 78.71 73.97
CA GLU A 62 -12.65 77.81 73.90
C GLU A 62 -13.22 77.73 72.47
N LYS A 63 -13.34 78.85 71.75
CA LYS A 63 -13.72 78.85 70.33
C LYS A 63 -12.70 78.13 69.44
N LYS A 64 -11.38 78.32 69.67
CA LYS A 64 -10.33 77.56 68.97
C LYS A 64 -10.34 76.07 69.35
N ALA A 65 -10.53 75.74 70.62
CA ALA A 65 -10.62 74.37 71.11
C ALA A 65 -11.86 73.65 70.55
N GLU A 66 -13.00 74.32 70.47
CA GLU A 66 -14.23 73.76 69.90
C GLU A 66 -14.13 73.58 68.39
N LYS A 67 -13.51 74.53 67.67
CA LYS A 67 -13.23 74.38 66.24
C LYS A 67 -12.25 73.23 65.97
N ARG A 68 -11.24 73.05 66.84
CA ARG A 68 -10.31 71.90 66.80
C ARG A 68 -11.02 70.59 67.15
N PHE A 69 -11.92 70.58 68.13
CA PHE A 69 -12.70 69.41 68.54
C PHE A 69 -13.65 68.96 67.43
N LYS A 70 -14.36 69.89 66.77
CA LYS A 70 -15.21 69.58 65.61
C LYS A 70 -14.39 69.03 64.44
N ARG A 71 -13.19 69.59 64.18
CA ARG A 71 -12.26 69.06 63.16
C ARG A 71 -11.80 67.63 63.48
N LEU A 72 -11.41 67.38 64.74
CA LEU A 72 -10.99 66.05 65.19
C LEU A 72 -12.13 65.03 65.19
N GLN A 73 -13.37 65.44 65.48
CA GLN A 73 -14.54 64.57 65.35
C GLN A 73 -14.82 64.20 63.88
N ALA A 74 -14.72 65.17 62.96
CA ALA A 74 -14.86 64.91 61.54
C ALA A 74 -13.77 63.96 61.02
N GLU A 75 -12.51 64.18 61.44
CA GLU A 75 -11.37 63.34 61.09
C GLU A 75 -11.50 61.92 61.67
N LYS A 76 -11.96 61.80 62.93
CA LYS A 76 -12.29 60.51 63.57
C LYS A 76 -13.41 59.78 62.83
N HIS A 77 -14.41 60.50 62.32
CA HIS A 77 -15.50 59.90 61.54
C HIS A 77 -15.00 59.38 60.19
N GLU A 78 -14.16 60.14 59.49
CA GLU A 78 -13.55 59.71 58.24
C GLU A 78 -12.58 58.53 58.43
N LEU A 79 -11.75 58.54 59.48
CA LEU A 79 -10.90 57.40 59.83
C LEU A 79 -11.72 56.14 60.15
N ARG A 80 -12.89 56.28 60.80
CA ARG A 80 -13.81 55.15 61.04
C ARG A 80 -14.37 54.59 59.72
N LYS A 81 -14.77 55.44 58.78
CA LYS A 81 -15.22 55.01 57.45
C LYS A 81 -14.10 54.29 56.69
N LEU A 82 -12.89 54.84 56.71
CA LEU A 82 -11.72 54.22 56.08
C LEU A 82 -11.38 52.87 56.71
N ASN A 83 -11.44 52.74 58.04
CA ASN A 83 -11.18 51.48 58.73
C ASN A 83 -12.21 50.40 58.36
N ILE A 84 -13.49 50.76 58.24
CA ILE A 84 -14.54 49.85 57.77
C ILE A 84 -14.28 49.41 56.32
N HIS A 85 -13.84 50.33 55.45
CA HIS A 85 -13.50 50.01 54.07
C HIS A 85 -12.31 49.05 53.98
N LEU A 86 -11.23 49.33 54.72
CA LEU A 86 -10.03 48.47 54.79
C LEU A 86 -10.36 47.07 55.34
N ARG A 87 -11.21 46.97 56.38
CA ARG A 87 -11.67 45.68 56.90
C ARG A 87 -12.44 44.87 55.85
N LYS A 88 -13.28 45.51 55.04
CA LYS A 88 -13.99 44.87 53.93
C LYS A 88 -13.02 44.39 52.83
N GLN A 89 -12.02 45.20 52.48
CA GLN A 89 -10.98 44.81 51.52
C GLN A 89 -10.15 43.61 52.02
N LEU A 90 -9.73 43.62 53.29
CA LEU A 90 -9.02 42.50 53.92
C LEU A 90 -9.85 41.21 53.94
N ALA A 91 -11.15 41.31 54.23
CA ALA A 91 -12.06 40.15 54.17
C ALA A 91 -12.20 39.59 52.75
N LYS A 92 -12.24 40.46 51.73
CA LYS A 92 -12.27 40.06 50.32
C LYS A 92 -10.96 39.36 49.92
N MET A 93 -9.81 39.93 50.25
CA MET A 93 -8.50 39.31 49.97
C MET A 93 -8.32 37.97 50.70
N ARG A 94 -8.81 37.83 51.94
CA ARG A 94 -8.80 36.54 52.66
C ARG A 94 -9.63 35.48 51.95
N LYS A 95 -10.83 35.84 51.44
CA LYS A 95 -11.66 34.92 50.64
C LYS A 95 -11.01 34.54 49.31
N GLU A 96 -10.35 35.47 48.65
CA GLU A 96 -9.63 35.22 47.40
C GLU A 96 -8.41 34.32 47.61
N LYS A 97 -7.63 34.55 48.67
CA LYS A 97 -6.50 33.70 49.07
C LYS A 97 -6.94 32.27 49.38
N GLU A 98 -8.07 32.10 50.08
CA GLU A 98 -8.62 30.78 50.40
C GLU A 98 -9.13 30.05 49.15
N ARG A 99 -9.76 30.78 48.21
CA ARG A 99 -10.15 30.23 46.89
C ARG A 99 -8.93 29.80 46.07
N ALA A 100 -7.87 30.62 46.05
CA ALA A 100 -6.62 30.29 45.37
C ALA A 100 -5.96 29.05 45.98
N ARG A 101 -5.89 28.95 47.32
CA ARG A 101 -5.35 27.79 48.03
C ARG A 101 -6.13 26.50 47.74
N LYS A 102 -7.47 26.56 47.72
CA LYS A 102 -8.33 25.42 47.33
C LYS A 102 -8.17 25.04 45.86
N SER A 103 -8.00 26.01 44.97
CA SER A 103 -7.73 25.77 43.54
C SER A 103 -6.38 25.08 43.35
N GLU A 104 -5.34 25.54 44.04
CA GLU A 104 -4.00 24.95 43.99
C GLU A 104 -3.97 23.51 44.53
N MET A 105 -4.69 23.24 45.63
CA MET A 105 -4.83 21.88 46.15
C MET A 105 -5.49 20.94 45.13
N ARG A 106 -6.60 21.38 44.50
CA ARG A 106 -7.29 20.61 43.45
C ARG A 106 -6.41 20.41 42.21
N ALA A 107 -5.57 21.39 41.86
CA ALA A 107 -4.61 21.27 40.76
C ALA A 107 -3.51 20.26 41.06
N LYS A 108 -2.94 20.28 42.28
CA LYS A 108 -1.95 19.29 42.76
C LYS A 108 -2.52 17.88 42.81
N GLU A 109 -3.78 17.72 43.22
CA GLU A 109 -4.46 16.43 43.27
C GLU A 109 -4.77 15.89 41.85
N ARG A 110 -5.17 16.76 40.92
CA ARG A 110 -5.30 16.43 39.49
C ARG A 110 -3.96 16.03 38.87
N LEU A 111 -2.86 16.71 39.19
CA LEU A 111 -1.52 16.37 38.71
C LEU A 111 -1.07 14.97 39.21
N ARG A 112 -1.29 14.65 40.49
CA ARG A 112 -1.03 13.32 41.04
C ARG A 112 -1.88 12.23 40.37
N HIS A 113 -3.14 12.54 40.05
CA HIS A 113 -4.02 11.62 39.33
C HIS A 113 -3.59 11.44 37.86
N ILE A 114 -3.09 12.50 37.21
CA ILE A 114 -2.54 12.44 35.85
C ILE A 114 -1.23 11.64 35.82
N GLU A 115 -0.35 11.77 36.82
CA GLU A 115 0.87 10.97 36.94
C GLU A 115 0.58 9.47 37.16
N ARG A 116 -0.46 9.13 37.93
CA ARG A 116 -0.94 7.74 38.07
C ARG A 116 -1.64 7.21 36.82
N VAL A 117 -2.17 8.08 35.97
CA VAL A 117 -2.93 7.74 34.73
C VAL A 117 -2.08 7.86 33.46
N LYS A 118 -0.85 8.38 33.52
CA LYS A 118 0.10 8.32 32.38
C LYS A 118 0.18 6.85 31.91
N PRO A 119 -0.14 6.55 30.65
CA PRO A 119 -0.11 5.18 30.17
C PRO A 119 1.34 4.69 30.25
N LYS A 120 1.61 3.72 31.14
CA LYS A 120 2.85 2.95 31.12
C LYS A 120 3.17 2.58 29.67
N GLY A 121 4.39 2.84 29.19
CA GLY A 121 4.78 2.65 27.78
C GLY A 121 4.38 1.30 27.17
N GLY A 122 4.19 0.26 28.01
CA GLY A 122 3.63 -1.03 27.62
C GLY A 122 2.22 -1.00 27.00
N LYS A 123 1.32 -0.07 27.38
CA LYS A 123 -0.02 0.04 26.75
C LYS A 123 0.07 0.61 25.32
N LYS A 124 0.95 1.60 25.09
CA LYS A 124 1.21 2.18 23.77
C LYS A 124 1.84 1.13 22.84
N LEU A 125 2.91 0.48 23.30
CA LEU A 125 3.59 -0.57 22.54
C LEU A 125 2.67 -1.77 22.26
N ALA A 126 1.79 -2.14 23.19
CA ALA A 126 0.81 -3.21 22.95
C ALA A 126 -0.20 -2.85 21.85
N LYS A 127 -0.63 -1.58 21.77
CA LYS A 127 -1.50 -1.07 20.71
C LYS A 127 -0.77 -1.04 19.37
N GLU A 128 0.47 -0.55 19.34
CA GLU A 128 1.34 -0.54 18.14
C GLU A 128 1.57 -1.95 17.61
N ARG A 129 1.93 -2.90 18.49
CA ARG A 129 2.07 -4.32 18.14
C ARG A 129 0.78 -4.92 17.59
N LYS A 130 -0.38 -4.57 18.17
CA LYS A 130 -1.68 -5.04 17.65
C LYS A 130 -1.94 -4.50 16.25
N LEU A 131 -1.74 -3.20 16.04
CA LEU A 131 -1.91 -2.58 14.72
C LEU A 131 -0.94 -3.15 13.69
N ALA A 132 0.32 -3.40 14.07
CA ALA A 132 1.32 -4.03 13.21
C ALA A 132 0.90 -5.45 12.78
N VAL A 133 0.39 -6.27 13.71
CA VAL A 133 -0.11 -7.62 13.37
C VAL A 133 -1.32 -7.55 12.45
N VAL A 134 -2.28 -6.65 12.74
CA VAL A 134 -3.45 -6.46 11.87
C VAL A 134 -2.99 -6.03 10.47
N SER A 135 -2.17 -4.98 10.38
CA SER A 135 -1.63 -4.46 9.12
C SER A 135 -0.84 -5.50 8.34
N PHE A 136 -0.11 -6.39 9.01
CA PHE A 136 0.62 -7.49 8.37
C PHE A 136 -0.31 -8.59 7.86
N LEU A 137 -1.24 -9.07 8.70
CA LEU A 137 -2.11 -10.18 8.33
C LEU A 137 -3.18 -9.81 7.30
N THR A 138 -3.58 -8.54 7.21
CA THR A 138 -4.56 -8.08 6.21
C THR A 138 -3.96 -7.78 4.85
N ARG A 139 -2.66 -8.00 4.65
CA ARG A 139 -2.03 -7.86 3.33
C ARG A 139 -2.46 -9.03 2.43
N ASP A 140 -2.64 -8.77 1.13
CA ASP A 140 -3.16 -9.76 0.19
C ASP A 140 -2.20 -10.95 0.01
N GLU A 141 -0.90 -10.75 0.21
CA GLU A 141 0.09 -11.82 0.26
C GLU A 141 -0.07 -12.77 1.47
N ASN A 142 -0.64 -12.29 2.58
CA ASN A 142 -0.73 -13.01 3.86
C ASN A 142 -2.14 -13.53 4.17
N SER A 143 -3.17 -12.92 3.57
CA SER A 143 -4.54 -13.42 3.61
C SER A 143 -5.30 -13.00 2.37
N ARG A 144 -6.18 -13.87 1.86
CA ARG A 144 -7.09 -13.57 0.75
C ARG A 144 -8.41 -13.02 1.28
N LEU A 145 -8.89 -11.91 0.70
CA LEU A 145 -10.24 -11.41 0.92
C LEU A 145 -11.26 -12.31 0.24
N LEU A 146 -12.29 -12.74 0.98
CA LEU A 146 -13.42 -13.44 0.38
C LEU A 146 -14.44 -12.39 -0.09
N PRO A 147 -14.76 -12.28 -1.39
CA PRO A 147 -15.57 -11.19 -1.93
C PRO A 147 -17.08 -11.41 -1.77
N GLY A 148 -17.51 -12.61 -1.39
CA GLY A 148 -18.93 -12.96 -1.35
C GLY A 148 -19.72 -12.10 -0.37
N LYS A 149 -20.96 -11.77 -0.75
CA LYS A 149 -21.89 -11.02 0.11
C LYS A 149 -22.11 -11.69 1.47
N LYS A 150 -22.00 -13.02 1.53
CA LYS A 150 -22.16 -13.82 2.76
C LYS A 150 -20.84 -14.06 3.51
N ASP A 151 -19.70 -13.72 2.93
CA ASP A 151 -18.36 -13.94 3.51
C ASP A 151 -17.99 -12.86 4.53
N THR A 152 -18.86 -12.68 5.53
CA THR A 152 -18.67 -11.70 6.59
C THR A 152 -18.67 -12.38 7.94
N ILE A 153 -18.00 -11.77 8.90
CA ILE A 153 -17.94 -12.26 10.28
C ILE A 153 -18.23 -11.11 11.23
N THR A 154 -19.07 -11.39 12.21
CA THR A 154 -19.50 -10.41 13.20
C THR A 154 -18.97 -10.82 14.57
N LYS A 155 -18.27 -9.90 15.25
CA LYS A 155 -17.86 -10.08 16.64
C LYS A 155 -18.05 -8.77 17.38
N ASN A 156 -18.64 -8.81 18.57
CA ASN A 156 -18.90 -7.61 19.38
C ASN A 156 -19.67 -6.51 18.63
N LYS A 157 -20.70 -6.89 17.84
CA LYS A 157 -21.48 -6.00 16.97
C LYS A 157 -20.69 -5.30 15.84
N ILE A 158 -19.41 -5.61 15.66
CA ILE A 158 -18.59 -5.15 14.54
C ILE A 158 -18.63 -6.24 13.47
N LYS A 159 -19.13 -5.89 12.28
CA LYS A 159 -19.22 -6.78 11.13
C LYS A 159 -18.14 -6.43 10.12
N GLU A 160 -17.31 -7.40 9.77
CA GLU A 160 -16.16 -7.23 8.87
C GLU A 160 -16.22 -8.23 7.72
N GLN A 161 -15.63 -7.86 6.58
CA GLN A 161 -15.43 -8.80 5.47
C GLN A 161 -14.39 -9.84 5.89
N ARG A 162 -14.72 -11.12 5.71
CA ARG A 162 -13.86 -12.22 6.13
C ARG A 162 -12.67 -12.35 5.20
N ARG A 163 -11.50 -12.61 5.78
CA ARG A 163 -10.26 -12.98 5.10
C ARG A 163 -9.81 -14.36 5.54
N ILE A 164 -9.18 -15.11 4.64
CA ILE A 164 -8.58 -16.40 4.95
C ILE A 164 -7.06 -16.32 4.81
N LEU A 165 -6.32 -16.91 5.72
CA LEU A 165 -4.85 -16.92 5.65
C LEU A 165 -4.37 -17.71 4.43
N THR A 166 -3.34 -17.20 3.76
CA THR A 166 -2.70 -17.88 2.61
C THR A 166 -1.67 -18.93 3.03
N LYS A 167 -1.12 -18.79 4.25
CA LYS A 167 -0.12 -19.69 4.85
C LYS A 167 -0.46 -19.99 6.31
N PRO A 168 0.08 -21.09 6.88
CA PRO A 168 0.00 -21.35 8.31
C PRO A 168 0.50 -20.16 9.15
N LEU A 169 -0.14 -19.90 10.29
CA LEU A 169 0.27 -18.79 11.19
C LEU A 169 1.71 -18.93 11.69
N THR A 170 2.23 -20.15 11.75
CA THR A 170 3.62 -20.44 12.14
C THR A 170 4.61 -19.85 11.14
N GLU A 171 4.38 -20.03 9.84
CA GLU A 171 5.20 -19.44 8.78
C GLU A 171 5.05 -17.92 8.71
N LEU A 172 3.80 -17.43 8.81
CA LEU A 172 3.51 -15.99 8.80
C LEU A 172 4.14 -15.28 10.00
N HIS A 173 4.32 -15.95 11.14
CA HIS A 173 4.99 -15.41 12.31
C HIS A 173 6.50 -15.21 12.07
N VAL A 174 7.16 -16.18 11.43
CA VAL A 174 8.57 -16.07 11.04
C VAL A 174 8.74 -14.88 10.08
N LEU A 175 7.88 -14.80 9.06
CA LEU A 175 7.90 -13.70 8.10
C LEU A 175 7.66 -12.35 8.78
N TYR A 176 6.66 -12.26 9.67
CA TYR A 176 6.37 -11.04 10.45
C TYR A 176 7.60 -10.54 11.22
N ASN A 177 8.27 -11.41 11.97
CA ASN A 177 9.44 -11.01 12.75
C ASN A 177 10.64 -10.66 11.84
N SER A 178 10.76 -11.26 10.65
CA SER A 178 11.82 -10.91 9.70
C SER A 178 11.66 -9.50 9.11
N GLU A 179 10.42 -9.04 8.93
CA GLU A 179 10.13 -7.73 8.32
C GLU A 179 10.03 -6.59 9.33
N MET A 180 9.63 -6.90 10.57
CA MET A 180 9.31 -5.89 11.57
C MET A 180 10.53 -5.44 12.36
N LYS A 181 10.52 -4.17 12.81
CA LYS A 181 11.51 -3.65 13.75
C LYS A 181 11.55 -4.52 15.02
N LYS A 182 12.74 -4.73 15.60
CA LYS A 182 12.93 -5.54 16.81
C LYS A 182 11.99 -5.16 17.97
N SER A 183 11.64 -3.88 18.12
CA SER A 183 10.69 -3.40 19.14
C SER A 183 9.27 -3.96 18.98
N LEU A 184 8.87 -4.30 17.75
CA LEU A 184 7.57 -4.86 17.40
C LEU A 184 7.57 -6.39 17.33
N HIS A 185 8.71 -7.05 17.51
CA HIS A 185 8.79 -8.52 17.53
C HIS A 185 7.87 -9.11 18.59
N LEU A 186 7.28 -10.26 18.23
CA LEU A 186 6.35 -10.99 19.07
C LEU A 186 6.76 -12.46 19.14
N SER A 187 6.48 -13.12 20.27
CA SER A 187 6.45 -14.58 20.27
C SER A 187 5.23 -15.09 19.49
N TYR A 188 5.28 -16.33 19.02
CA TYR A 188 4.18 -16.94 18.25
C TYR A 188 2.82 -16.80 18.97
N ARG A 189 2.75 -17.11 20.26
CA ARG A 189 1.52 -16.98 21.07
C ARG A 189 1.01 -15.53 21.10
N GLN A 190 1.90 -14.55 21.20
CA GLN A 190 1.53 -13.14 21.23
C GLN A 190 1.06 -12.63 19.86
N PHE A 191 1.63 -13.12 18.78
CA PHE A 191 1.23 -12.87 17.39
C PHE A 191 -0.15 -13.45 17.12
N ALA A 192 -0.34 -14.76 17.36
CA ALA A 192 -1.60 -15.46 17.15
C ALA A 192 -2.77 -14.84 17.93
N ARG A 193 -2.54 -14.45 19.20
CA ARG A 193 -3.57 -13.77 20.01
C ARG A 193 -3.97 -12.39 19.48
N ARG A 194 -3.10 -11.73 18.72
CA ARG A 194 -3.35 -10.40 18.13
C ARG A 194 -3.94 -10.48 16.72
N ARG A 195 -4.12 -11.68 16.16
CA ARG A 195 -4.84 -11.88 14.91
C ARG A 195 -6.22 -11.23 14.97
N PRO A 196 -6.59 -10.38 14.00
CA PRO A 196 -7.95 -9.83 13.93
C PRO A 196 -8.97 -10.96 13.73
N PHE A 197 -10.14 -10.84 14.37
CA PHE A 197 -11.14 -11.91 14.37
C PHE A 197 -11.68 -12.27 12.99
N TYR A 198 -11.58 -11.34 12.04
CA TYR A 198 -12.04 -11.51 10.66
C TYR A 198 -11.00 -12.11 9.73
N VAL A 199 -9.75 -12.31 10.19
CA VAL A 199 -8.75 -13.12 9.49
C VAL A 199 -8.76 -14.51 10.11
N THR A 200 -9.21 -15.48 9.33
CA THR A 200 -9.46 -16.86 9.78
C THR A 200 -8.59 -17.86 9.04
N GLU A 201 -8.43 -19.05 9.60
CA GLU A 201 -7.86 -20.17 8.84
C GLU A 201 -8.87 -20.66 7.77
N PRO A 202 -8.38 -21.21 6.65
CA PRO A 202 -9.22 -21.89 5.67
C PRO A 202 -9.96 -23.07 6.30
N LYS A 203 -11.25 -23.23 5.98
CA LYS A 203 -12.10 -24.39 6.36
C LYS A 203 -12.40 -25.23 5.13
N ALA A 204 -12.81 -26.49 5.30
CA ALA A 204 -13.18 -27.37 4.19
C ALA A 204 -14.27 -26.78 3.26
N LYS A 205 -15.18 -25.97 3.79
CA LYS A 205 -16.22 -25.27 3.01
C LYS A 205 -15.72 -24.03 2.27
N ASP A 206 -14.55 -23.52 2.64
CA ASP A 206 -13.93 -22.35 2.01
C ASP A 206 -13.23 -22.80 0.72
N ARG A 207 -14.01 -23.35 -0.22
CA ARG A 207 -13.53 -23.69 -1.56
C ARG A 207 -12.73 -22.51 -2.11
N ASP A 208 -11.61 -22.81 -2.77
CA ASP A 208 -10.83 -21.80 -3.45
C ASP A 208 -11.59 -21.23 -4.64
N THR A 209 -12.39 -20.21 -4.35
CA THR A 209 -13.12 -19.44 -5.35
C THR A 209 -12.22 -18.34 -5.89
N CYS A 210 -12.20 -18.20 -7.22
CA CYS A 210 -11.39 -17.21 -7.93
C CYS A 210 -9.88 -17.35 -7.61
N ALA A 211 -9.36 -18.56 -7.81
CA ALA A 211 -7.94 -18.86 -7.79
C ALA A 211 -7.24 -18.36 -9.07
N CYS A 212 -5.94 -18.08 -8.99
CA CYS A 212 -5.14 -17.78 -10.17
C CYS A 212 -4.94 -19.07 -10.98
N MET A 213 -5.28 -19.00 -12.27
CA MET A 213 -5.13 -20.14 -13.19
C MET A 213 -3.68 -20.59 -13.32
N ASP A 214 -2.75 -19.66 -13.32
CA ASP A 214 -1.33 -19.94 -13.51
C ASP A 214 -0.76 -20.73 -12.32
N HIS A 215 -1.06 -20.29 -11.08
CA HIS A 215 -0.74 -21.06 -9.87
C HIS A 215 -1.46 -22.41 -9.81
N GLU A 216 -2.76 -22.43 -10.09
CA GLU A 216 -3.56 -23.65 -9.98
C GLU A 216 -3.10 -24.70 -10.98
N ASN A 217 -2.78 -24.32 -12.22
CA ASN A 217 -2.28 -25.26 -13.22
C ASN A 217 -0.92 -25.84 -12.82
N VAL A 218 0.01 -25.04 -12.31
CA VAL A 218 1.29 -25.58 -11.79
C VAL A 218 1.06 -26.47 -10.57
N HIS A 219 0.14 -26.11 -9.67
CA HIS A 219 -0.22 -26.93 -8.52
C HIS A 219 -0.81 -28.30 -8.94
N LEU A 220 -1.68 -28.34 -9.95
CA LEU A 220 -2.23 -29.59 -10.49
C LEU A 220 -1.12 -30.50 -11.05
N LEU A 221 -0.18 -29.93 -11.82
CA LEU A 221 0.95 -30.68 -12.36
C LEU A 221 1.90 -31.16 -11.26
N ALA A 222 2.25 -30.30 -10.31
CA ALA A 222 3.11 -30.62 -9.18
C ALA A 222 2.51 -31.75 -8.32
N ASN A 223 1.20 -31.70 -8.05
CA ASN A 223 0.52 -32.76 -7.32
C ASN A 223 0.56 -34.10 -8.06
N LYS A 224 0.38 -34.08 -9.39
CA LYS A 224 0.43 -35.30 -10.19
C LYS A 224 1.84 -35.91 -10.16
N LEU A 225 2.87 -35.09 -10.39
CA LEU A 225 4.27 -35.52 -10.33
C LEU A 225 4.67 -36.02 -8.94
N TYR A 226 4.26 -35.32 -7.88
CA TYR A 226 4.48 -35.75 -6.49
C TYR A 226 3.81 -37.10 -6.20
N SER A 227 2.57 -37.31 -6.65
CA SER A 227 1.85 -38.59 -6.49
C SER A 227 2.52 -39.77 -7.19
N ARG A 228 3.34 -39.48 -8.22
CA ARG A 228 4.15 -40.46 -8.95
C ARG A 228 5.56 -40.62 -8.38
N GLY A 229 5.89 -39.95 -7.26
CA GLY A 229 7.21 -40.00 -6.65
C GLY A 229 8.30 -39.22 -7.42
N LEU A 230 7.91 -38.39 -8.40
CA LEU A 230 8.85 -37.64 -9.26
C LEU A 230 9.27 -36.30 -8.66
N LEU A 231 8.50 -35.78 -7.68
CA LEU A 231 8.84 -34.57 -6.93
C LEU A 231 8.90 -34.86 -5.44
N LYS A 232 9.84 -34.20 -4.74
CA LYS A 232 9.97 -34.26 -3.29
C LYS A 232 8.99 -33.36 -2.54
N THR A 233 8.41 -32.38 -3.22
CA THR A 233 7.48 -31.40 -2.64
C THR A 233 6.44 -30.96 -3.67
N LYS A 234 5.27 -30.57 -3.17
CA LYS A 234 4.20 -29.92 -3.94
C LYS A 234 4.14 -28.40 -3.70
N SER A 235 5.02 -27.88 -2.84
CA SER A 235 5.06 -26.46 -2.47
C SER A 235 5.64 -25.65 -3.62
N ILE A 236 4.80 -24.80 -4.22
CA ILE A 236 5.23 -23.88 -5.30
C ILE A 236 6.41 -23.01 -4.84
N SER A 237 6.38 -22.52 -3.59
CA SER A 237 7.47 -21.68 -3.08
C SER A 237 8.80 -22.43 -3.02
N GLU A 238 8.80 -23.70 -2.63
CA GLU A 238 10.01 -24.53 -2.61
C GLU A 238 10.47 -24.86 -4.04
N LEU A 239 9.54 -25.23 -4.93
CA LEU A 239 9.83 -25.53 -6.33
C LEU A 239 10.44 -24.33 -7.07
N LEU A 240 9.97 -23.12 -6.79
CA LEU A 240 10.55 -21.90 -7.36
C LEU A 240 11.99 -21.69 -6.85
N VAL A 241 12.25 -21.87 -5.56
CA VAL A 241 13.59 -21.72 -4.98
C VAL A 241 14.58 -22.75 -5.54
N MET A 242 14.11 -23.91 -6.02
CA MET A 242 14.98 -24.88 -6.70
C MET A 242 15.52 -24.37 -8.04
N ILE A 243 14.79 -23.48 -8.73
CA ILE A 243 15.20 -22.97 -10.04
C ILE A 243 15.76 -21.54 -9.98
N VAL A 244 15.63 -20.81 -8.88
CA VAL A 244 16.13 -19.43 -8.78
C VAL A 244 17.10 -19.18 -7.63
N CYS A 245 18.12 -18.37 -7.90
CA CYS A 245 19.08 -17.89 -6.90
C CYS A 245 18.45 -17.01 -5.81
N ASP A 246 17.64 -16.05 -6.24
CA ASP A 246 17.01 -15.07 -5.37
C ASP A 246 15.59 -14.79 -5.89
N PRO A 247 14.53 -15.23 -5.18
CA PRO A 247 13.16 -15.00 -5.60
C PRO A 247 12.71 -13.54 -5.54
N LYS A 248 13.52 -12.64 -4.95
CA LYS A 248 13.31 -11.18 -4.96
C LYS A 248 14.05 -10.47 -6.09
N ASN A 249 14.92 -11.17 -6.81
CA ASN A 249 15.63 -10.60 -7.94
C ASN A 249 14.84 -10.84 -9.24
N LYS A 250 14.54 -9.76 -9.97
CA LYS A 250 13.79 -9.85 -11.22
C LYS A 250 14.50 -10.71 -12.25
N ASP A 251 15.81 -10.57 -12.41
CA ASP A 251 16.57 -11.32 -13.43
C ASP A 251 16.62 -12.83 -13.11
N CYS A 252 16.70 -13.21 -11.83
CA CYS A 252 16.58 -14.63 -11.43
C CYS A 252 15.17 -15.15 -11.82
N MET A 253 14.09 -14.41 -11.50
CA MET A 253 12.70 -14.83 -11.76
C MET A 253 12.29 -14.73 -13.25
N ASP A 254 12.91 -13.85 -14.02
CA ASP A 254 12.80 -13.73 -15.47
C ASP A 254 13.61 -14.81 -16.21
N ARG A 255 14.36 -15.64 -15.48
CA ARG A 255 15.21 -16.72 -16.04
C ARG A 255 16.33 -16.20 -16.95
N VAL A 256 16.79 -14.96 -16.73
CA VAL A 256 17.89 -14.32 -17.46
C VAL A 256 19.14 -14.10 -16.60
N CYS A 257 19.09 -14.47 -15.32
CA CYS A 257 20.25 -14.43 -14.43
C CYS A 257 21.29 -15.47 -14.83
N ALA A 258 22.51 -15.02 -15.11
CA ALA A 258 23.64 -15.86 -15.50
C ALA A 258 24.02 -16.96 -14.48
N LYS A 259 23.53 -16.89 -13.24
CA LYS A 259 23.80 -17.88 -12.19
C LYS A 259 22.76 -19.00 -12.09
N CYS A 260 21.51 -18.75 -12.45
CA CYS A 260 20.42 -19.72 -12.23
C CYS A 260 19.54 -19.96 -13.47
N CYS A 261 19.79 -19.29 -14.60
CA CYS A 261 18.97 -19.44 -15.81
C CYS A 261 18.98 -20.87 -16.39
N PHE A 262 19.93 -21.70 -15.97
CA PHE A 262 20.10 -23.10 -16.35
C PHE A 262 19.62 -24.09 -15.28
N GLU A 263 19.25 -23.61 -14.08
CA GLU A 263 18.80 -24.49 -12.99
C GLU A 263 17.39 -25.00 -13.27
N GLU A 264 17.19 -26.31 -13.18
CA GLU A 264 15.92 -26.98 -13.40
C GLU A 264 15.59 -27.91 -12.23
N VAL A 265 14.33 -28.28 -12.10
CA VAL A 265 13.94 -29.27 -11.09
C VAL A 265 14.43 -30.64 -11.56
N GLU A 266 15.28 -31.28 -10.76
CA GLU A 266 15.76 -32.63 -11.03
C GLU A 266 14.66 -33.67 -10.78
N PHE A 267 14.53 -34.60 -11.73
CA PHE A 267 13.61 -35.72 -11.64
C PHE A 267 14.39 -37.05 -11.52
N PRO A 268 13.89 -38.04 -10.76
CA PRO A 268 14.49 -39.36 -10.72
C PRO A 268 14.49 -40.04 -12.10
N GLU A 269 15.49 -40.87 -12.38
CA GLU A 269 15.51 -41.73 -13.56
C GLU A 269 14.33 -42.71 -13.52
N THR A 270 13.40 -42.57 -14.48
CA THR A 270 12.17 -43.36 -14.57
C THR A 270 11.81 -43.64 -16.03
N GLU A 271 10.98 -44.67 -16.29
CA GLU A 271 10.43 -44.97 -17.61
C GLU A 271 9.61 -43.81 -18.16
N SER A 272 10.27 -42.96 -18.94
CA SER A 272 9.75 -41.67 -19.41
C SER A 272 8.62 -41.82 -20.43
N SER A 273 8.47 -43.02 -21.03
CA SER A 273 7.45 -43.38 -22.03
C SER A 273 6.14 -43.87 -21.44
N SER A 274 6.06 -44.09 -20.12
CA SER A 274 4.82 -44.58 -19.50
C SER A 274 3.68 -43.56 -19.60
N GLU A 275 2.48 -44.06 -19.86
CA GLU A 275 1.30 -43.21 -20.03
C GLU A 275 0.82 -42.62 -18.69
N VAL A 276 0.39 -41.36 -18.76
CA VAL A 276 -0.11 -40.61 -17.63
C VAL A 276 -1.20 -39.64 -18.05
N THR A 277 -2.11 -39.39 -17.14
CA THR A 277 -3.17 -38.39 -17.30
C THR A 277 -3.00 -37.27 -16.29
N TRP A 278 -3.25 -36.03 -16.70
CA TRP A 278 -3.18 -34.86 -15.83
C TRP A 278 -4.28 -33.85 -16.16
N GLU A 279 -4.53 -32.92 -15.24
CA GLU A 279 -5.61 -31.94 -15.35
C GLU A 279 -5.06 -30.53 -15.47
N GLN A 280 -5.70 -29.69 -16.29
CA GLN A 280 -5.43 -28.25 -16.34
C GLN A 280 -6.71 -27.46 -16.57
N TRP A 281 -6.76 -26.25 -16.02
CA TRP A 281 -7.72 -25.23 -16.39
C TRP A 281 -7.35 -24.62 -17.75
N LYS A 282 -8.32 -24.59 -18.65
CA LYS A 282 -8.20 -23.97 -19.98
C LYS A 282 -9.44 -23.16 -20.30
N ARG A 283 -9.24 -22.06 -21.03
CA ARG A 283 -10.34 -21.31 -21.65
C ARG A 283 -10.76 -22.01 -22.94
N VAL A 284 -12.02 -22.40 -23.03
CA VAL A 284 -12.64 -23.01 -24.21
C VAL A 284 -13.70 -22.06 -24.72
N THR A 285 -13.65 -21.74 -26.01
CA THR A 285 -14.69 -20.94 -26.65
C THR A 285 -15.85 -21.85 -27.02
N SER A 286 -17.05 -21.50 -26.56
CA SER A 286 -18.30 -22.16 -26.92
C SER A 286 -19.17 -21.18 -27.69
N THR A 287 -19.76 -21.63 -28.78
CA THR A 287 -20.75 -20.88 -29.57
C THR A 287 -22.15 -21.26 -29.12
N ASN A 288 -22.99 -20.27 -28.83
CA ASN A 288 -24.43 -20.48 -28.69
C ASN A 288 -25.12 -19.55 -29.72
N GLY A 289 -25.37 -20.06 -30.92
CA GLY A 289 -25.75 -19.24 -32.08
C GLY A 289 -24.60 -18.32 -32.54
N GLU A 290 -24.89 -17.04 -32.80
CA GLU A 290 -23.94 -16.01 -33.27
C GLU A 290 -23.00 -15.48 -32.18
N ARG A 291 -23.25 -15.77 -30.89
CA ARG A 291 -22.44 -15.25 -29.78
C ARG A 291 -21.39 -16.27 -29.33
N MET A 292 -20.13 -15.87 -29.35
CA MET A 292 -19.00 -16.61 -28.79
C MET A 292 -18.83 -16.31 -27.30
N PHE A 293 -18.79 -17.35 -26.47
CA PHE A 293 -18.56 -17.24 -25.03
C PHE A 293 -17.30 -18.02 -24.63
N GLY A 294 -16.42 -17.40 -23.85
CA GLY A 294 -15.24 -18.07 -23.29
C GLY A 294 -15.57 -18.72 -21.95
N ASN A 295 -15.66 -20.05 -21.93
CA ASN A 295 -15.89 -20.83 -20.73
C ASN A 295 -14.55 -21.32 -20.14
N MET A 296 -14.44 -21.34 -18.82
CA MET A 296 -13.31 -21.96 -18.14
C MET A 296 -13.66 -23.39 -17.77
N VAL A 297 -12.90 -24.35 -18.26
CA VAL A 297 -13.10 -25.78 -17.97
C VAL A 297 -11.82 -26.40 -17.45
N LYS A 298 -11.98 -27.36 -16.54
CA LYS A 298 -10.89 -28.25 -16.12
C LYS A 298 -10.89 -29.43 -17.08
N GLN A 299 -9.85 -29.53 -17.91
CA GLN A 299 -9.72 -30.56 -18.94
C GLN A 299 -8.70 -31.61 -18.50
N ILE A 300 -8.98 -32.86 -18.81
CA ILE A 300 -8.05 -33.98 -18.65
C ILE A 300 -7.25 -34.14 -19.94
N TYR A 301 -5.94 -34.25 -19.79
CA TYR A 301 -4.98 -34.53 -20.85
C TYR A 301 -4.38 -35.92 -20.64
N ASN A 302 -4.06 -36.59 -21.74
CA ASN A 302 -3.35 -37.87 -21.76
C ASN A 302 -2.03 -37.68 -22.51
N GLY A 303 -0.97 -38.33 -22.05
CA GLY A 303 0.35 -38.28 -22.68
C GLY A 303 1.34 -39.13 -21.89
N THR A 304 2.63 -38.86 -22.06
CA THR A 304 3.73 -39.56 -21.39
C THR A 304 4.21 -38.82 -20.14
N ILE A 305 4.91 -39.53 -19.24
CA ILE A 305 5.58 -38.89 -18.09
C ILE A 305 6.55 -37.80 -18.55
N LYS A 306 7.28 -38.02 -19.65
CA LYS A 306 8.19 -37.02 -20.22
C LYS A 306 7.47 -35.72 -20.58
N GLU A 307 6.35 -35.81 -21.30
CA GLU A 307 5.55 -34.64 -21.68
C GLU A 307 5.02 -33.89 -20.46
N LEU A 308 4.61 -34.62 -19.41
CA LEU A 308 4.18 -34.03 -18.15
C LEU A 308 5.32 -33.26 -17.45
N MET A 309 6.53 -33.82 -17.43
CA MET A 309 7.72 -33.17 -16.85
C MET A 309 8.10 -31.91 -17.62
N GLU A 310 8.19 -31.98 -18.94
CA GLU A 310 8.52 -30.83 -19.81
C GLU A 310 7.49 -29.71 -19.66
N LEU A 311 6.20 -30.06 -19.64
CA LEU A 311 5.10 -29.11 -19.43
C LEU A 311 5.16 -28.46 -18.04
N PHE A 312 5.47 -29.23 -17.00
CA PHE A 312 5.65 -28.70 -15.66
C PHE A 312 6.82 -27.70 -15.61
N SER A 313 7.99 -28.05 -16.14
CA SER A 313 9.15 -27.17 -16.16
C SER A 313 8.84 -25.85 -16.88
N GLN A 314 8.23 -25.92 -18.06
CA GLN A 314 7.81 -24.73 -18.81
C GLN A 314 6.83 -23.84 -18.02
N LYS A 315 5.83 -24.45 -17.37
CA LYS A 315 4.82 -23.71 -16.58
C LYS A 315 5.42 -23.13 -15.30
N LEU A 316 6.38 -23.81 -14.68
CA LEU A 316 7.08 -23.33 -13.49
C LEU A 316 7.93 -22.09 -13.82
N GLU A 317 8.63 -22.09 -14.97
CA GLU A 317 9.37 -20.90 -15.43
C GLU A 317 8.45 -19.70 -15.67
N SER A 318 7.33 -19.90 -16.36
CA SER A 318 6.34 -18.82 -16.56
C SER A 318 5.73 -18.37 -15.23
N LEU A 319 5.55 -19.28 -14.27
CA LEU A 319 5.03 -18.95 -12.96
C LEU A 319 6.02 -18.12 -12.14
N ALA A 320 7.33 -18.31 -12.33
CA ALA A 320 8.34 -17.49 -11.65
C ALA A 320 8.15 -16.00 -11.97
N ILE A 321 8.01 -15.65 -13.26
CA ILE A 321 7.76 -14.27 -13.71
C ILE A 321 6.47 -13.73 -13.08
N HIS A 322 5.39 -14.51 -13.16
CA HIS A 322 4.08 -14.13 -12.63
C HIS A 322 4.11 -13.92 -11.10
N GLN A 323 4.76 -14.82 -10.37
CA GLN A 323 4.92 -14.76 -8.91
C GLN A 323 5.73 -13.52 -8.50
N PHE A 324 6.82 -13.23 -9.22
CA PHE A 324 7.62 -12.03 -8.98
C PHE A 324 6.79 -10.76 -9.18
N ASN A 325 6.13 -10.62 -10.33
CA ASN A 325 5.33 -9.44 -10.64
C ASN A 325 4.23 -9.23 -9.61
N TRP A 326 3.50 -10.29 -9.22
CA TRP A 326 2.46 -10.19 -8.20
C TRP A 326 3.00 -9.63 -6.87
N LEU A 327 4.06 -10.24 -6.33
CA LEU A 327 4.64 -9.82 -5.05
C LEU A 327 5.22 -8.41 -5.15
N HIS A 328 5.93 -8.10 -6.23
CA HIS A 328 6.54 -6.80 -6.45
C HIS A 328 5.48 -5.70 -6.58
N GLN A 329 4.42 -5.92 -7.36
CA GLN A 329 3.33 -4.95 -7.51
C GLN A 329 2.60 -4.69 -6.17
N ALA A 330 2.32 -5.75 -5.40
CA ALA A 330 1.73 -5.63 -4.07
C ALA A 330 2.64 -4.82 -3.12
N GLU A 331 3.95 -5.08 -3.17
CA GLU A 331 4.94 -4.34 -2.39
C GLU A 331 5.01 -2.86 -2.80
N GLN A 332 5.06 -2.55 -4.10
CA GLN A 332 5.12 -1.17 -4.59
C GLN A 332 3.85 -0.39 -4.24
N PHE A 333 2.66 -0.99 -4.37
CA PHE A 333 1.42 -0.35 -3.96
C PHE A 333 1.36 -0.11 -2.45
N ARG A 334 1.85 -1.06 -1.64
CA ARG A 334 1.98 -0.90 -0.19
C ARG A 334 2.96 0.23 0.16
N TYR A 335 4.11 0.28 -0.50
CA TYR A 335 5.09 1.34 -0.34
C TYR A 335 4.47 2.71 -0.65
N LEU A 336 3.72 2.80 -1.75
CA LEU A 336 3.05 4.03 -2.18
C LEU A 336 2.12 4.57 -1.11
N LYS A 337 1.29 3.70 -0.51
CA LYS A 337 0.36 4.06 0.57
C LYS A 337 1.04 4.46 1.87
N GLN A 338 2.21 3.88 2.17
CA GLN A 338 2.94 4.16 3.40
C GLN A 338 3.79 5.43 3.32
N ASN A 339 4.08 5.92 2.12
CA ASN A 339 4.96 7.06 1.86
C ASN A 339 4.26 8.12 0.99
N ILE A 340 2.95 8.30 1.18
CA ILE A 340 2.19 9.41 0.56
C ILE A 340 2.66 10.73 1.17
N THR A 341 2.88 11.73 0.33
CA THR A 341 3.20 13.10 0.75
C THR A 341 1.97 14.02 0.71
N GLU A 342 2.08 15.23 1.26
CA GLU A 342 1.02 16.24 1.24
C GLU A 342 0.55 16.63 -0.18
N CYS A 343 1.42 16.46 -1.19
CA CYS A 343 1.12 16.79 -2.59
C CYS A 343 0.61 15.59 -3.41
N GLU A 344 0.37 14.45 -2.77
CA GLU A 344 0.06 13.19 -3.45
C GLU A 344 -1.26 12.57 -3.00
N ALA A 345 -1.96 11.97 -3.97
CA ALA A 345 -3.11 11.11 -3.73
C ALA A 345 -2.91 9.75 -4.39
N VAL A 346 -3.39 8.69 -3.74
CA VAL A 346 -3.48 7.35 -4.32
C VAL A 346 -4.94 6.95 -4.43
N LEU A 347 -5.41 6.67 -5.64
CA LEU A 347 -6.77 6.26 -5.93
C LEU A 347 -6.77 4.79 -6.38
N HIS A 348 -7.31 3.90 -5.55
CA HIS A 348 -7.47 2.48 -5.90
C HIS A 348 -8.88 2.26 -6.43
N VAL A 349 -9.02 1.76 -7.65
CA VAL A 349 -10.29 1.69 -8.38
C VAL A 349 -10.56 0.30 -8.91
N ASP A 350 -11.84 -0.06 -9.00
CA ASP A 350 -12.32 -1.28 -9.63
C ASP A 350 -13.81 -1.17 -9.99
N PHE A 351 -14.24 -1.92 -11.01
CA PHE A 351 -15.65 -2.16 -11.28
C PHE A 351 -16.15 -3.35 -10.46
N SER A 352 -17.12 -3.08 -9.60
CA SER A 352 -17.90 -4.15 -9.00
C SER A 352 -18.84 -4.74 -10.06
N GLU A 353 -19.08 -6.06 -10.04
CA GLU A 353 -20.09 -6.66 -10.95
C GLU A 353 -21.40 -5.87 -10.88
N ASN A 354 -22.11 -5.78 -12.00
CA ASN A 354 -23.35 -5.02 -12.03
C ASN A 354 -24.37 -5.54 -11.00
N TYR A 355 -25.09 -4.63 -10.36
CA TYR A 355 -26.18 -5.00 -9.48
C TYR A 355 -27.45 -5.19 -10.31
N ALA A 356 -27.95 -6.42 -10.39
CA ALA A 356 -29.29 -6.67 -10.91
C ALA A 356 -30.32 -6.13 -9.92
N CYS A 357 -31.10 -5.14 -10.35
CA CYS A 357 -32.21 -4.55 -9.62
C CYS A 357 -33.25 -5.62 -9.22
N LYS A 358 -33.81 -5.50 -8.02
CA LYS A 358 -34.69 -6.51 -7.42
C LYS A 358 -35.88 -5.86 -6.76
N LEU A 359 -37.01 -6.55 -6.87
CA LEU A 359 -38.24 -6.24 -6.15
C LEU A 359 -38.32 -7.08 -4.87
N SER A 360 -39.07 -6.60 -3.88
CA SER A 360 -39.36 -7.36 -2.66
C SER A 360 -40.14 -8.64 -2.97
N THR A 361 -41.01 -8.58 -3.98
CA THR A 361 -41.76 -9.72 -4.53
C THR A 361 -41.62 -9.72 -6.05
N GLU A 362 -41.12 -10.81 -6.63
CA GLU A 362 -40.95 -10.96 -8.08
C GLU A 362 -41.87 -12.07 -8.60
N VAL A 363 -42.60 -11.80 -9.69
CA VAL A 363 -43.30 -12.86 -10.43
C VAL A 363 -42.28 -13.77 -11.13
N GLN A 364 -42.63 -15.03 -11.36
CA GLN A 364 -41.71 -16.03 -11.94
C GLN A 364 -41.09 -15.57 -13.28
N ALA A 365 -41.88 -14.90 -14.13
CA ALA A 365 -41.41 -14.35 -15.40
C ALA A 365 -40.32 -13.27 -15.22
N PHE A 366 -40.42 -12.44 -14.18
CA PHE A 366 -39.43 -11.40 -13.88
C PHE A 366 -38.13 -12.00 -13.32
N HIS A 367 -38.23 -13.08 -12.53
CA HIS A 367 -37.08 -13.75 -11.93
C HIS A 367 -36.19 -14.47 -12.96
N PHE A 368 -36.79 -15.11 -13.96
CA PHE A 368 -36.09 -15.95 -14.95
C PHE A 368 -35.96 -15.30 -16.35
N GLY A 369 -36.73 -14.27 -16.67
CA GLY A 369 -36.83 -13.69 -18.02
C GLY A 369 -35.77 -12.66 -18.41
N GLY A 370 -34.70 -12.47 -17.62
CA GLY A 370 -33.67 -11.46 -17.92
C GLY A 370 -34.15 -10.01 -17.85
N SER A 371 -35.35 -9.75 -17.32
CA SER A 371 -35.99 -8.42 -17.30
C SER A 371 -35.43 -7.46 -16.25
N ARG A 372 -34.49 -7.91 -15.41
CA ARG A 372 -33.90 -7.06 -14.37
C ARG A 372 -33.00 -6.02 -15.00
N GLN A 373 -33.29 -4.74 -14.77
CA GLN A 373 -32.34 -3.67 -15.04
C GLN A 373 -31.07 -3.88 -14.20
N GLN A 374 -29.95 -3.39 -14.71
CA GLN A 374 -28.65 -3.53 -14.07
C GLN A 374 -28.06 -2.15 -13.79
N ALA A 375 -27.56 -1.97 -12.58
CA ALA A 375 -26.78 -0.80 -12.21
C ALA A 375 -25.28 -1.11 -12.31
N THR A 376 -24.55 -0.27 -13.04
CA THR A 376 -23.09 -0.28 -13.03
C THR A 376 -22.59 0.40 -11.77
N ILE A 377 -21.63 -0.21 -11.08
CA ILE A 377 -21.06 0.29 -9.83
C ILE A 377 -19.55 0.32 -9.98
N HIS A 378 -18.99 1.51 -10.16
CA HIS A 378 -17.55 1.72 -10.08
C HIS A 378 -17.19 2.16 -8.66
N THR A 379 -16.14 1.56 -8.10
CA THR A 379 -15.76 1.74 -6.70
C THR A 379 -14.35 2.29 -6.60
N ALA A 380 -14.13 3.19 -5.63
CA ALA A 380 -12.83 3.78 -5.43
C ALA A 380 -12.49 3.99 -3.96
N VAL A 381 -11.20 3.85 -3.63
CA VAL A 381 -10.64 4.22 -2.33
C VAL A 381 -9.53 5.23 -2.54
N LEU A 382 -9.74 6.42 -2.01
CA LEU A 382 -8.77 7.50 -2.01
C LEU A 382 -7.94 7.42 -0.72
N TYR A 383 -6.62 7.40 -0.87
CA TYR A 383 -5.66 7.52 0.22
C TYR A 383 -4.90 8.84 0.08
N THR A 384 -4.90 9.62 1.15
CA THR A 384 -4.08 10.83 1.32
C THR A 384 -3.40 10.79 2.68
N VAL A 385 -2.48 11.72 2.93
CA VAL A 385 -1.91 11.95 4.27
C VAL A 385 -2.97 12.31 5.32
N HIS A 386 -4.10 12.90 4.90
CA HIS A 386 -5.19 13.32 5.79
C HIS A 386 -6.16 12.18 6.13
N GLY A 387 -6.12 11.07 5.39
CA GLY A 387 -6.93 9.90 5.70
C GLY A 387 -7.29 9.06 4.48
N THR A 388 -8.31 8.22 4.66
CA THR A 388 -8.84 7.34 3.62
C THR A 388 -10.32 7.62 3.43
N LYS A 389 -10.76 7.79 2.18
CA LYS A 389 -12.16 8.00 1.82
C LYS A 389 -12.60 6.98 0.78
N SER A 390 -13.83 6.49 0.92
CA SER A 390 -14.41 5.46 0.05
C SER A 390 -15.53 6.06 -0.80
N TYR A 391 -15.55 5.69 -2.07
CA TYR A 391 -16.50 6.19 -3.06
C TYR A 391 -17.16 5.05 -3.82
N ALA A 392 -18.39 5.28 -4.24
CA ALA A 392 -19.02 4.51 -5.29
C ALA A 392 -19.80 5.41 -6.23
N THR A 393 -19.52 5.26 -7.51
CA THR A 393 -20.20 5.98 -8.58
C THR A 393 -21.11 5.02 -9.32
N LEU A 394 -22.37 5.39 -9.48
CA LEU A 394 -23.43 4.55 -10.05
C LEU A 394 -23.89 5.12 -11.39
N SER A 395 -24.24 4.23 -12.31
CA SER A 395 -24.81 4.58 -13.62
C SER A 395 -25.81 3.53 -14.08
N ASP A 396 -26.74 3.94 -14.93
CA ASP A 396 -27.60 3.06 -15.73
C ASP A 396 -26.92 2.60 -17.04
N SER A 397 -25.83 3.23 -17.45
CA SER A 397 -24.99 2.77 -18.55
C SER A 397 -24.24 1.50 -18.17
N LEU A 398 -24.28 0.49 -19.05
CA LEU A 398 -23.56 -0.78 -18.86
C LEU A 398 -22.15 -0.77 -19.49
N ARG A 399 -21.65 0.41 -19.87
CA ARG A 399 -20.29 0.58 -20.39
C ARG A 399 -19.28 0.42 -19.24
N HIS A 400 -18.22 -0.34 -19.50
CA HIS A 400 -17.06 -0.49 -18.61
C HIS A 400 -15.76 -0.08 -19.32
N ASP A 401 -15.85 0.53 -20.49
CA ASP A 401 -14.69 0.96 -21.27
C ASP A 401 -13.99 2.17 -20.62
N GLU A 402 -12.80 2.51 -21.12
CA GLU A 402 -11.98 3.58 -20.54
C GLU A 402 -12.72 4.93 -20.45
N ARG A 403 -13.65 5.22 -21.36
CA ARG A 403 -14.48 6.44 -21.30
C ARG A 403 -15.37 6.43 -20.07
N ALA A 404 -16.07 5.32 -19.84
CA ALA A 404 -16.88 5.14 -18.64
C ALA A 404 -16.03 5.21 -17.37
N VAL A 405 -14.81 4.67 -17.39
CA VAL A 405 -13.85 4.81 -16.27
C VAL A 405 -13.63 6.29 -15.94
N TRP A 406 -13.22 7.11 -16.91
CA TRP A 406 -12.93 8.52 -16.62
C TRP A 406 -14.16 9.34 -16.22
N ALA A 407 -15.33 9.06 -16.79
CA ALA A 407 -16.59 9.66 -16.33
C ALA A 407 -16.92 9.29 -14.87
N HIS A 408 -16.62 8.05 -14.45
CA HIS A 408 -16.75 7.64 -13.05
C HIS A 408 -15.69 8.26 -12.13
N LEU A 409 -14.50 8.59 -12.65
CA LEU A 409 -13.46 9.27 -11.88
C LEU A 409 -13.71 10.77 -11.74
N GLU A 410 -14.32 11.42 -12.73
CA GLU A 410 -14.53 12.87 -12.79
C GLU A 410 -15.10 13.49 -11.50
N PRO A 411 -16.22 13.01 -10.91
CA PRO A 411 -16.73 13.61 -9.67
C PRO A 411 -15.80 13.41 -8.48
N ILE A 412 -15.05 12.30 -8.43
CA ILE A 412 -14.08 12.02 -7.36
C ILE A 412 -12.87 12.95 -7.49
N LEU A 413 -12.37 13.15 -8.71
CA LEU A 413 -11.25 14.05 -8.98
C LEU A 413 -11.64 15.52 -8.74
N GLY A 414 -12.86 15.92 -9.09
CA GLY A 414 -13.40 17.24 -8.76
C GLY A 414 -13.39 17.51 -7.25
N GLU A 415 -13.98 16.61 -6.47
CA GLU A 415 -13.99 16.73 -5.00
C GLU A 415 -12.57 16.74 -4.40
N LEU A 416 -11.66 15.91 -4.93
CA LEU A 416 -10.26 15.86 -4.51
C LEU A 416 -9.57 17.22 -4.73
N ARG A 417 -9.79 17.87 -5.87
CA ARG A 417 -9.19 19.17 -6.20
C ARG A 417 -9.76 20.31 -5.36
N GLU A 418 -11.05 20.28 -5.07
CA GLU A 418 -11.70 21.26 -4.19
C GLU A 418 -11.24 21.10 -2.73
N THR A 419 -11.15 19.86 -2.24
CA THR A 419 -10.82 19.58 -0.84
C THR A 419 -9.33 19.71 -0.57
N PHE A 420 -8.48 19.32 -1.52
CA PHE A 420 -7.02 19.27 -1.36
C PHE A 420 -6.31 19.88 -2.58
N PRO A 421 -6.41 21.22 -2.79
CA PRO A 421 -5.85 21.88 -3.97
C PRO A 421 -4.32 21.76 -4.07
N GLN A 422 -3.62 21.49 -2.95
CA GLN A 422 -2.18 21.25 -2.90
C GLN A 422 -1.74 19.92 -3.53
N ILE A 423 -2.66 18.98 -3.77
CA ILE A 423 -2.33 17.68 -4.36
C ILE A 423 -2.09 17.86 -5.86
N THR A 424 -0.83 17.84 -6.26
CA THR A 424 -0.39 18.00 -7.65
C THR A 424 -0.08 16.67 -8.33
N THR A 425 0.02 15.58 -7.59
CA THR A 425 0.42 14.27 -8.11
C THR A 425 -0.62 13.19 -7.80
N LEU A 426 -1.13 12.56 -8.85
CA LEU A 426 -2.17 11.53 -8.76
C LEU A 426 -1.60 10.14 -9.10
N HIS A 427 -1.85 9.16 -8.24
CA HIS A 427 -1.51 7.78 -8.50
C HIS A 427 -2.77 6.93 -8.56
N ILE A 428 -3.05 6.30 -9.69
CA ILE A 428 -4.15 5.38 -9.85
C ILE A 428 -3.62 3.94 -9.73
N GLN A 429 -4.37 3.09 -9.02
CA GLN A 429 -4.13 1.66 -8.91
C GLN A 429 -5.41 0.93 -9.36
N SER A 430 -5.27 -0.03 -10.28
CA SER A 430 -6.38 -0.91 -10.71
C SER A 430 -5.87 -2.31 -11.01
N ASP A 431 -6.76 -3.23 -11.38
CA ASP A 431 -6.39 -4.42 -12.12
C ASP A 431 -6.10 -4.09 -13.62
N GLY A 432 -5.74 -5.10 -14.42
CA GLY A 432 -5.26 -4.90 -15.80
C GLY A 432 -6.14 -5.40 -16.98
N PRO A 433 -7.48 -5.46 -16.91
CA PRO A 433 -8.32 -5.83 -18.04
C PRO A 433 -8.16 -4.81 -19.18
N VAL A 434 -7.88 -5.33 -20.36
CA VAL A 434 -7.60 -4.50 -21.55
C VAL A 434 -8.84 -3.79 -22.08
N THR A 435 -10.03 -4.26 -21.75
CA THR A 435 -11.28 -3.61 -22.15
C THR A 435 -11.62 -2.39 -21.29
N GLN A 436 -10.89 -2.13 -20.19
CA GLN A 436 -11.24 -1.11 -19.22
C GLN A 436 -10.04 -0.20 -18.89
N TYR A 437 -9.00 -0.74 -18.24
CA TYR A 437 -7.93 0.07 -17.65
C TYR A 437 -6.61 0.00 -18.41
N ARG A 438 -6.28 -1.13 -19.05
CA ARG A 438 -4.95 -1.35 -19.65
C ARG A 438 -5.02 -1.39 -21.17
N ASN A 439 -5.27 -0.24 -21.79
CA ASN A 439 -5.30 -0.09 -23.24
C ASN A 439 -4.79 1.28 -23.69
N LYS A 440 -4.54 1.39 -25.00
CA LYS A 440 -4.01 2.60 -25.63
C LYS A 440 -4.86 3.84 -25.35
N ASN A 441 -6.20 3.72 -25.39
CA ASN A 441 -7.10 4.84 -25.21
C ASN A 441 -7.04 5.35 -23.77
N ASN A 442 -7.00 4.45 -22.78
CA ASN A 442 -6.82 4.85 -21.39
C ASN A 442 -5.44 5.48 -21.17
N PHE A 443 -4.38 5.02 -21.85
CA PHE A 443 -3.06 5.66 -21.77
C PHE A 443 -3.10 7.10 -22.31
N TYR A 444 -3.85 7.33 -23.38
CA TYR A 444 -4.07 8.68 -23.89
C TYR A 444 -4.85 9.54 -22.89
N LEU A 445 -6.01 9.07 -22.39
CA LEU A 445 -6.81 9.79 -21.41
C LEU A 445 -6.04 10.08 -20.12
N LEU A 446 -5.23 9.13 -19.65
CA LEU A 446 -4.31 9.32 -18.53
C LEU A 446 -3.33 10.47 -18.77
N SER A 447 -2.81 10.60 -19.99
CA SER A 447 -1.88 11.67 -20.35
C SER A 447 -2.57 13.01 -20.66
N THR A 448 -3.91 13.12 -20.56
CA THR A 448 -4.63 14.35 -20.93
C THR A 448 -5.58 14.82 -19.83
N VAL A 449 -6.56 13.99 -19.45
CA VAL A 449 -7.66 14.35 -18.55
C VAL A 449 -7.16 14.88 -17.19
N PRO A 450 -6.23 14.22 -16.47
CA PRO A 450 -5.74 14.73 -15.18
C PRO A 450 -5.10 16.13 -15.26
N PHE A 451 -4.42 16.44 -16.37
CA PHE A 451 -3.78 17.74 -16.54
C PHE A 451 -4.81 18.86 -16.70
N LEU A 452 -5.95 18.57 -17.35
CA LEU A 452 -7.09 19.50 -17.41
C LEU A 452 -7.69 19.76 -16.03
N SER A 453 -7.59 18.80 -15.10
CA SER A 453 -8.02 18.95 -13.70
C SER A 453 -6.95 19.59 -12.79
N GLY A 454 -5.80 20.00 -13.32
CA GLY A 454 -4.74 20.69 -12.59
C GLY A 454 -3.69 19.79 -11.93
N PHE A 455 -3.66 18.49 -12.25
CA PHE A 455 -2.54 17.63 -11.84
C PHE A 455 -1.32 17.87 -12.75
N THR A 456 -0.11 17.78 -12.17
CA THR A 456 1.16 17.98 -12.91
C THR A 456 1.89 16.67 -13.19
N LYS A 457 1.57 15.62 -12.42
CA LYS A 457 2.14 14.29 -12.56
C LYS A 457 1.05 13.27 -12.29
N VAL A 458 1.01 12.23 -13.12
CA VAL A 458 0.09 11.13 -12.93
C VAL A 458 0.76 9.80 -13.19
N THR A 459 0.42 8.79 -12.40
CA THR A 459 0.84 7.41 -12.66
C THR A 459 -0.38 6.48 -12.61
N TRP A 460 -0.45 5.51 -13.51
CA TRP A 460 -1.36 4.38 -13.42
C TRP A 460 -0.57 3.10 -13.20
N ASN A 461 -0.90 2.36 -12.15
CA ASN A 461 -0.25 1.12 -11.78
C ASN A 461 -1.25 -0.02 -11.83
N PHE A 462 -0.83 -1.15 -12.38
CA PHE A 462 -1.68 -2.33 -12.58
C PHE A 462 -1.24 -3.43 -11.63
N SER A 463 -2.19 -4.07 -10.98
CA SER A 463 -1.94 -5.33 -10.29
C SER A 463 -1.65 -6.45 -11.30
N GLU A 464 -0.87 -7.45 -10.89
CA GLU A 464 -0.64 -8.64 -11.70
C GLU A 464 -1.97 -9.39 -11.93
N LYS A 465 -2.10 -10.05 -13.08
CA LYS A 465 -3.33 -10.72 -13.52
C LYS A 465 -3.84 -11.69 -12.44
N SER A 466 -5.15 -11.76 -12.23
CA SER A 466 -5.79 -12.61 -11.20
C SER A 466 -5.44 -12.26 -9.74
N HIS A 467 -4.62 -11.24 -9.50
CA HIS A 467 -4.19 -10.78 -8.18
C HIS A 467 -4.57 -9.33 -7.88
N GLY A 468 -5.56 -8.79 -8.61
CA GLY A 468 -6.01 -7.39 -8.50
C GLY A 468 -7.04 -7.08 -7.42
N LYS A 469 -7.53 -8.10 -6.69
CA LYS A 469 -8.54 -7.90 -5.64
C LYS A 469 -8.02 -6.99 -4.54
N GLY A 470 -8.86 -6.10 -4.05
CA GLY A 470 -8.47 -5.07 -3.11
C GLY A 470 -9.60 -4.45 -2.31
N ALA A 471 -9.32 -3.24 -1.81
CA ALA A 471 -10.28 -2.47 -1.02
C ALA A 471 -11.56 -2.05 -1.80
N PRO A 472 -11.50 -1.72 -3.11
CA PRO A 472 -12.69 -1.40 -3.91
C PRO A 472 -13.74 -2.53 -3.92
N ASP A 473 -13.33 -3.81 -4.02
CA ASP A 473 -14.24 -4.97 -3.93
C ASP A 473 -15.11 -4.94 -2.66
N GLY A 474 -14.53 -4.51 -1.54
CA GLY A 474 -15.21 -4.41 -0.26
C GLY A 474 -16.34 -3.38 -0.28
N ILE A 475 -16.15 -2.27 -0.99
CA ILE A 475 -17.17 -1.23 -1.20
C ILE A 475 -18.31 -1.79 -2.05
N GLY A 476 -18.00 -2.44 -3.17
CA GLY A 476 -19.00 -3.06 -4.03
C GLY A 476 -19.84 -4.11 -3.29
N GLY A 477 -19.17 -4.96 -2.50
CA GLY A 477 -19.84 -5.90 -1.60
C GLY A 477 -20.71 -5.22 -0.55
N ALA A 478 -20.27 -4.11 0.04
CA ALA A 478 -21.04 -3.35 1.03
C ALA A 478 -22.33 -2.77 0.45
N ILE A 479 -22.24 -2.11 -0.70
CA ILE A 479 -23.37 -1.50 -1.41
C ILE A 479 -24.38 -2.56 -1.81
N LYS A 480 -23.93 -3.63 -2.45
CA LYS A 480 -24.85 -4.69 -2.91
C LYS A 480 -25.56 -5.39 -1.74
N ARG A 481 -24.90 -5.58 -0.59
CA ARG A 481 -25.54 -6.13 0.61
C ARG A 481 -26.57 -5.18 1.20
N GLU A 482 -26.34 -3.88 1.07
CA GLU A 482 -27.24 -2.87 1.54
C GLU A 482 -28.51 -2.83 0.69
N ALA A 483 -28.34 -2.82 -0.63
CA ALA A 483 -29.43 -2.98 -1.59
C ALA A 483 -30.23 -4.27 -1.33
N ASP A 484 -29.56 -5.41 -1.17
CA ASP A 484 -30.25 -6.68 -0.86
C ASP A 484 -31.02 -6.60 0.47
N ARG A 485 -30.49 -5.90 1.49
CA ARG A 485 -31.17 -5.75 2.79
C ARG A 485 -32.38 -4.83 2.70
N PHE A 486 -32.29 -3.76 1.92
CA PHE A 486 -33.42 -2.86 1.66
C PHE A 486 -34.56 -3.64 1.00
N VAL A 487 -34.25 -4.43 -0.03
CA VAL A 487 -35.22 -5.28 -0.72
C VAL A 487 -35.85 -6.33 0.21
N GLN A 488 -35.03 -6.98 1.05
CA GLN A 488 -35.53 -7.93 2.06
C GLN A 488 -36.47 -7.32 3.10
N ARG A 489 -36.47 -6.00 3.28
CA ARG A 489 -37.36 -5.28 4.20
C ARG A 489 -38.63 -4.78 3.53
N GLY A 490 -38.91 -5.22 2.30
CA GLY A 490 -40.06 -4.76 1.52
C GLY A 490 -39.76 -3.56 0.61
N GLY A 491 -38.49 -3.14 0.50
CA GLY A 491 -38.10 -2.12 -0.45
C GLY A 491 -38.06 -2.65 -1.89
N GLU A 492 -38.21 -1.75 -2.85
CA GLU A 492 -38.16 -2.09 -4.27
C GLU A 492 -37.08 -1.28 -4.98
N LEU A 493 -36.27 -1.98 -5.78
CA LEU A 493 -35.27 -1.39 -6.65
C LEU A 493 -35.53 -1.90 -8.06
N GLN A 494 -36.29 -1.14 -8.84
CA GLN A 494 -36.62 -1.43 -10.25
C GLN A 494 -35.59 -0.83 -11.20
N ALA A 495 -35.03 0.34 -10.85
CA ALA A 495 -34.10 1.08 -11.70
C ALA A 495 -32.78 1.43 -10.96
N PRO A 496 -31.65 1.57 -11.68
CA PRO A 496 -30.38 2.02 -11.10
C PRO A 496 -30.47 3.34 -10.34
N GLN A 497 -31.31 4.27 -10.79
CA GLN A 497 -31.54 5.56 -10.12
C GLN A 497 -32.06 5.38 -8.69
N GLN A 498 -33.00 4.46 -8.49
CA GLN A 498 -33.57 4.17 -7.17
C GLN A 498 -32.53 3.59 -6.21
N LEU A 499 -31.58 2.79 -6.74
CA LEU A 499 -30.44 2.31 -5.95
C LEU A 499 -29.59 3.49 -5.47
N TYR A 500 -29.29 4.46 -6.33
CA TYR A 500 -28.53 5.65 -5.95
C TYR A 500 -29.27 6.50 -4.89
N GLU A 501 -30.55 6.78 -5.10
CA GLU A 501 -31.37 7.55 -4.16
C GLU A 501 -31.47 6.88 -2.78
N MET A 502 -31.67 5.57 -2.76
CA MET A 502 -31.68 4.77 -1.53
C MET A 502 -30.34 4.84 -0.80
N LEU A 503 -29.20 4.80 -1.51
CA LEU A 503 -27.88 4.94 -0.90
C LEU A 503 -27.62 6.36 -0.38
N ASN A 504 -28.11 7.38 -1.08
CA ASN A 504 -27.86 8.78 -0.73
C ASN A 504 -28.73 9.29 0.44
N THR A 505 -29.93 8.74 0.62
CA THR A 505 -30.84 9.10 1.73
C THR A 505 -30.36 8.58 3.09
N ARG A 506 -29.33 7.73 3.12
CA ARG A 506 -28.83 7.14 4.36
C ARG A 506 -27.89 8.07 5.12
N LEU A 507 -28.36 8.52 6.28
CA LEU A 507 -27.54 9.23 7.26
C LEU A 507 -26.40 8.34 7.79
N GLY A 508 -25.18 8.86 7.75
CA GLY A 508 -24.00 8.22 8.36
C GLY A 508 -23.32 7.13 7.53
N SER A 509 -23.54 7.08 6.21
CA SER A 509 -22.71 6.26 5.32
C SER A 509 -21.25 6.74 5.35
N SER A 510 -20.30 5.80 5.46
CA SER A 510 -18.87 6.09 5.30
C SER A 510 -18.42 6.08 3.83
N ILE A 511 -19.33 5.74 2.91
CA ILE A 511 -19.11 5.70 1.47
C ILE A 511 -19.84 6.89 0.85
N THR A 512 -19.11 7.72 0.10
CA THR A 512 -19.68 8.81 -0.70
C THR A 512 -20.19 8.25 -2.02
N HIS A 513 -21.40 8.65 -2.41
CA HIS A 513 -22.05 8.16 -3.63
C HIS A 513 -22.16 9.28 -4.65
N TYR A 514 -21.92 8.98 -5.92
CA TYR A 514 -22.17 9.88 -7.04
C TYR A 514 -22.98 9.18 -8.12
N TRP A 515 -23.83 9.96 -8.80
CA TRP A 515 -24.50 9.53 -10.02
C TRP A 515 -23.71 9.95 -11.25
N VAL A 516 -23.58 9.06 -12.22
CA VAL A 516 -22.93 9.31 -13.51
C VAL A 516 -23.93 9.00 -14.60
N ASN A 517 -24.39 10.06 -15.29
CA ASN A 517 -25.32 9.94 -16.40
C ASN A 517 -24.60 9.51 -17.68
N ARG A 518 -25.38 9.13 -18.70
CA ARG A 518 -24.84 8.66 -19.98
C ARG A 518 -24.10 9.76 -20.72
N GLU A 519 -24.59 11.00 -20.64
CA GLU A 519 -24.01 12.17 -21.30
C GLU A 519 -22.58 12.44 -20.80
N SER A 520 -22.32 12.20 -19.50
CA SER A 520 -20.97 12.33 -18.92
C SER A 520 -20.00 11.31 -19.49
N ILE A 521 -20.47 10.13 -19.88
CA ILE A 521 -19.66 9.09 -20.52
C ILE A 521 -19.41 9.44 -21.99
N GLU A 522 -20.46 9.88 -22.70
CA GLU A 522 -20.41 10.27 -24.12
C GLU A 522 -19.46 11.44 -24.37
N LYS A 523 -19.31 12.37 -23.41
CA LYS A 523 -18.30 13.45 -23.44
C LYS A 523 -16.88 12.95 -23.69
N TYR A 524 -16.52 11.75 -23.23
CA TYR A 524 -15.18 11.18 -23.43
C TYR A 524 -15.01 10.49 -24.77
N ASP A 525 -16.09 10.21 -25.51
CA ASP A 525 -16.00 9.65 -26.86
C ASP A 525 -15.37 10.67 -27.82
N GLU A 526 -15.66 11.97 -27.62
CA GLU A 526 -15.09 13.07 -28.42
C GLU A 526 -13.62 13.40 -28.07
N LEU A 527 -13.13 12.97 -26.90
CA LEU A 527 -11.77 13.29 -26.43
C LEU A 527 -10.69 12.35 -26.99
N ILE A 528 -11.06 11.16 -27.46
CA ILE A 528 -10.10 10.17 -27.95
C ILE A 528 -9.89 10.36 -29.45
N PRO A 529 -8.64 10.49 -29.93
CA PRO A 529 -8.36 10.55 -31.35
C PRO A 529 -8.74 9.25 -32.07
N ASP A 530 -9.29 9.36 -33.28
CA ASP A 530 -9.69 8.20 -34.11
C ASP A 530 -8.53 7.23 -34.38
N ASN A 531 -7.32 7.77 -34.59
CA ASN A 531 -6.13 7.02 -35.01
C ASN A 531 -5.03 7.02 -33.95
N LEU A 532 -5.31 6.39 -32.81
CA LEU A 532 -4.29 6.16 -31.77
C LEU A 532 -3.50 4.88 -32.01
N GLU A 533 -2.17 4.95 -32.06
CA GLU A 533 -1.29 3.78 -32.21
C GLU A 533 -1.33 2.89 -30.95
N ALA A 534 -1.20 1.58 -31.15
CA ALA A 534 -1.12 0.64 -30.05
C ALA A 534 0.27 0.68 -29.40
N VAL A 535 0.29 0.79 -28.07
CA VAL A 535 1.55 0.75 -27.30
C VAL A 535 2.10 -0.68 -27.27
N LYS A 536 3.31 -0.86 -27.81
CA LYS A 536 3.97 -2.18 -27.86
C LYS A 536 4.13 -2.77 -26.46
N GLY A 537 3.81 -4.05 -26.32
CA GLY A 537 3.96 -4.77 -25.06
C GLY A 537 2.92 -4.43 -23.98
N THR A 538 1.76 -3.84 -24.33
CA THR A 538 0.70 -3.43 -23.39
C THR A 538 0.39 -4.47 -22.30
N PHE A 539 0.33 -5.77 -22.63
CA PHE A 539 0.04 -6.84 -21.65
C PHE A 539 1.13 -7.05 -20.58
N LYS A 540 2.36 -6.60 -20.84
CA LYS A 540 3.49 -6.67 -19.89
C LYS A 540 3.62 -5.39 -19.05
N ILE A 541 2.87 -4.34 -19.38
CA ILE A 541 2.95 -3.06 -18.68
C ILE A 541 2.23 -3.15 -17.33
N HIS A 542 2.92 -2.70 -16.30
CA HIS A 542 2.41 -2.62 -14.92
C HIS A 542 2.49 -1.22 -14.32
N GLN A 543 3.22 -0.31 -14.96
CA GLN A 543 3.24 1.09 -14.59
C GLN A 543 3.33 1.96 -15.84
N VAL A 544 2.45 2.96 -15.90
CA VAL A 544 2.47 4.07 -16.85
C VAL A 544 2.52 5.35 -16.05
N TRP A 545 3.28 6.35 -16.49
CA TRP A 545 3.20 7.68 -15.93
C TRP A 545 3.33 8.74 -17.01
N SER A 546 2.84 9.92 -16.69
CA SER A 546 2.95 11.10 -17.51
C SER A 546 3.26 12.30 -16.62
N SER A 547 4.10 13.19 -17.13
CA SER A 547 4.36 14.51 -16.55
C SER A 547 4.16 15.62 -17.59
N GLN A 548 3.74 15.24 -18.80
CA GLN A 548 3.51 16.14 -19.92
C GLN A 548 2.35 15.61 -20.75
N PRO A 549 1.43 16.48 -21.20
CA PRO A 549 0.31 16.06 -22.00
C PRO A 549 0.68 15.25 -23.24
N SER A 550 -0.10 14.22 -23.55
CA SER A 550 0.07 13.34 -24.73
C SER A 550 1.40 12.56 -24.80
N GLN A 551 2.20 12.56 -23.73
CA GLN A 551 3.38 11.71 -23.61
C GLN A 551 3.21 10.78 -22.41
N ILE A 552 3.54 9.50 -22.61
CA ILE A 552 3.60 8.53 -21.53
C ILE A 552 4.97 7.87 -21.48
N THR A 553 5.35 7.44 -20.30
CA THR A 553 6.44 6.50 -20.11
C THR A 553 5.90 5.28 -19.37
N HIS A 554 6.33 4.09 -19.77
CA HIS A 554 5.85 2.84 -19.20
C HIS A 554 6.99 1.86 -18.91
N ARG A 555 6.72 0.88 -18.04
CA ARG A 555 7.66 -0.19 -17.67
C ARG A 555 6.95 -1.48 -17.27
N THR A 556 7.70 -2.58 -17.21
CA THR A 556 7.16 -3.92 -16.98
C THR A 556 6.76 -4.23 -15.55
N VAL A 557 7.29 -3.50 -14.57
CA VAL A 557 6.90 -3.57 -13.14
C VAL A 557 7.02 -2.17 -12.52
N SER A 558 6.13 -1.82 -11.58
CA SER A 558 6.13 -0.50 -10.93
C SER A 558 7.43 -0.23 -10.18
N CYS A 559 7.81 1.05 -10.08
CA CYS A 559 8.92 1.45 -9.23
C CYS A 559 8.68 2.83 -8.62
N PHE A 560 9.00 2.97 -7.33
CA PHE A 560 8.90 4.22 -6.57
C PHE A 560 10.16 4.50 -5.72
N CYS A 561 11.33 4.02 -6.16
CA CYS A 561 12.58 4.09 -5.40
C CYS A 561 13.11 5.52 -5.17
N ARG A 562 12.82 6.46 -6.07
CA ARG A 562 13.24 7.87 -5.94
C ARG A 562 12.26 8.64 -5.05
N LYS A 563 12.65 8.76 -3.77
CA LYS A 563 11.79 9.18 -2.65
C LYS A 563 11.41 10.67 -2.62
N THR A 564 12.26 11.56 -3.13
CA THR A 564 12.13 13.00 -2.89
C THR A 564 11.23 13.73 -3.88
N GLU A 565 10.96 13.17 -5.06
CA GLU A 565 10.16 13.86 -6.10
C GLU A 565 9.26 12.92 -6.93
N ARG A 566 9.23 11.62 -6.59
CA ARG A 566 8.73 10.54 -7.47
C ARG A 566 9.17 10.73 -8.92
N SER A 567 10.43 11.19 -9.08
CA SER A 567 11.00 11.52 -10.39
C SER A 567 11.27 10.24 -11.18
N PRO A 568 11.26 10.31 -12.53
CA PRO A 568 11.54 9.15 -13.37
C PRO A 568 12.83 8.47 -12.93
N CYS A 569 12.76 7.15 -12.69
CA CYS A 569 13.92 6.32 -12.39
C CYS A 569 14.17 5.33 -13.53
N PRO A 570 15.45 5.00 -13.82
CA PRO A 570 15.82 4.09 -14.91
C PRO A 570 15.54 2.61 -14.58
N CYS A 571 15.07 2.29 -13.36
CA CYS A 571 14.76 0.92 -12.95
C CYS A 571 13.81 0.23 -13.94
N TYR A 572 14.10 -1.02 -14.30
CA TYR A 572 13.26 -1.81 -15.20
C TYR A 572 13.09 -1.21 -16.60
N LYS A 573 14.11 -0.45 -17.08
CA LYS A 573 14.27 0.01 -18.47
C LYS A 573 12.99 0.65 -19.03
N PRO A 574 12.59 1.81 -18.51
CA PRO A 574 11.36 2.45 -18.95
C PRO A 574 11.40 2.93 -20.39
N VAL A 575 10.27 2.86 -21.09
CA VAL A 575 10.10 3.25 -22.49
C VAL A 575 9.13 4.42 -22.60
N THR A 576 9.51 5.46 -23.33
CA THR A 576 8.68 6.66 -23.56
C THR A 576 8.01 6.58 -24.92
N VAL A 577 6.72 6.88 -24.96
CA VAL A 577 5.90 6.88 -26.17
C VAL A 577 5.16 8.21 -26.26
N ASP A 578 5.22 8.81 -27.45
CA ASP A 578 4.42 9.97 -27.80
C ASP A 578 3.10 9.51 -28.40
N LEU A 579 1.99 9.93 -27.78
CA LEU A 579 0.63 9.56 -28.19
C LEU A 579 0.00 10.59 -29.12
N ARG A 580 0.73 11.64 -29.51
CA ARG A 580 0.26 12.58 -30.53
C ARG A 580 0.11 11.85 -31.86
N VAL A 581 -1.02 12.06 -32.52
CA VAL A 581 -1.25 11.54 -33.88
C VAL A 581 -0.16 12.14 -34.78
N LYS A 582 0.73 11.29 -35.31
CA LYS A 582 1.58 11.70 -36.42
C LYS A 582 0.65 12.01 -37.57
N ARG A 583 0.45 13.30 -37.88
CA ARG A 583 -0.11 13.67 -39.19
C ARG A 583 0.83 13.05 -40.21
N THR A 584 0.33 12.10 -40.98
CA THR A 584 1.02 11.58 -42.15
C THR A 584 1.17 12.73 -43.14
N VAL A 585 2.20 13.54 -42.96
CA VAL A 585 2.75 14.32 -44.06
C VAL A 585 3.65 13.32 -44.77
N CYS A 586 3.22 12.91 -45.96
CA CYS A 586 4.05 12.23 -46.93
C CYS A 586 5.20 13.18 -47.33
N ASN A 587 6.25 13.22 -46.51
CA ASN A 587 7.53 13.77 -46.91
C ASN A 587 8.41 12.61 -47.38
N THR A 588 8.50 12.47 -48.70
CA THR A 588 9.64 11.86 -49.36
C THR A 588 10.88 12.69 -49.04
N GLU A 589 11.66 12.28 -48.05
CA GLU A 589 12.99 12.86 -47.83
C GLU A 589 14.03 11.74 -47.71
N ASN A 590 15.05 11.88 -48.55
CA ASN A 590 16.18 10.98 -48.78
C ASN A 590 17.00 10.71 -47.51
N PRO A 591 17.71 9.58 -47.44
CA PRO A 591 18.58 9.26 -46.31
C PRO A 591 19.78 10.23 -46.21
N PRO A 592 20.19 10.65 -45.00
CA PRO A 592 21.37 11.47 -44.82
C PRO A 592 22.65 10.63 -44.90
N SER A 593 23.54 11.03 -45.80
CA SER A 593 24.93 10.59 -45.86
C SER A 593 25.71 11.10 -44.65
N SER A 594 26.32 10.19 -43.89
CA SER A 594 27.28 10.52 -42.84
C SER A 594 28.72 10.29 -43.37
N PRO A 595 29.71 11.13 -42.99
CA PRO A 595 31.06 11.03 -43.52
C PRO A 595 31.88 9.91 -42.86
N PRO A 596 32.93 9.39 -43.52
CA PRO A 596 33.72 8.28 -43.01
C PRO A 596 34.62 8.71 -41.85
N GLN A 597 34.57 7.97 -40.73
CA GLN A 597 35.59 8.04 -39.68
C GLN A 597 36.77 7.14 -40.03
N GLN A 598 37.98 7.61 -39.71
CA GLN A 598 39.28 7.04 -40.07
C GLN A 598 39.54 5.67 -39.39
N PRO A 599 40.36 4.78 -40.00
CA PRO A 599 40.65 3.46 -39.45
C PRO A 599 41.64 3.54 -38.29
N ARG A 600 41.36 2.81 -37.21
CA ARG A 600 42.35 2.45 -36.19
C ARG A 600 43.10 1.21 -36.66
N GLU A 601 44.42 1.26 -36.52
CA GLU A 601 45.38 0.20 -36.84
C GLU A 601 44.95 -1.15 -36.24
N GLN A 602 44.82 -2.16 -37.09
CA GLN A 602 44.38 -3.51 -36.74
C GLN A 602 45.60 -4.42 -36.67
N GLU A 603 45.92 -4.88 -35.47
CA GLU A 603 46.84 -6.01 -35.28
C GLU A 603 46.23 -7.26 -35.94
N ASN A 604 46.98 -7.88 -36.84
CA ASN A 604 46.64 -9.15 -37.49
C ASN A 604 46.60 -10.30 -36.46
N LEU A 605 45.48 -10.42 -35.74
CA LEU A 605 45.22 -11.55 -34.86
C LEU A 605 44.58 -12.68 -35.66
N ASP A 606 45.26 -13.81 -35.85
CA ASP A 606 44.64 -15.02 -36.41
C ASP A 606 43.46 -15.45 -35.51
N LEU A 607 42.26 -15.53 -36.10
CA LEU A 607 41.02 -15.87 -35.41
C LEU A 607 40.65 -17.35 -35.53
N CYS A 608 41.36 -18.13 -36.34
CA CYS A 608 41.06 -19.53 -36.59
C CYS A 608 41.00 -20.35 -35.28
N GLY A 609 39.93 -21.13 -35.13
CA GLY A 609 39.66 -21.97 -33.96
C GLY A 609 39.09 -21.25 -32.73
N LYS A 610 39.07 -19.91 -32.71
CA LYS A 610 38.54 -19.12 -31.59
C LYS A 610 37.02 -19.01 -31.66
N PHE A 611 36.40 -18.85 -30.49
CA PHE A 611 34.99 -18.49 -30.40
C PHE A 611 34.81 -16.98 -30.45
N VAL A 612 33.80 -16.53 -31.18
CA VAL A 612 33.52 -15.12 -31.44
C VAL A 612 32.04 -14.80 -31.26
N ILE A 613 31.77 -13.53 -30.99
CA ILE A 613 30.45 -12.91 -31.14
C ILE A 613 30.48 -12.14 -32.45
N VAL A 614 29.61 -12.50 -33.40
CA VAL A 614 29.42 -11.78 -34.66
C VAL A 614 28.08 -11.07 -34.66
N ILE A 615 28.01 -9.87 -35.24
CA ILE A 615 26.76 -9.10 -35.38
C ILE A 615 26.31 -9.17 -36.83
N TYR A 616 25.09 -9.65 -37.04
CA TYR A 616 24.46 -9.68 -38.36
C TYR A 616 22.99 -9.31 -38.26
N ASP A 617 22.52 -8.42 -39.13
CA ASP A 617 21.16 -7.88 -39.10
C ASP A 617 20.74 -7.36 -37.71
N GLU A 618 21.64 -6.57 -37.09
CA GLU A 618 21.49 -6.01 -35.73
C GLU A 618 21.33 -7.06 -34.60
N LYS A 619 21.65 -8.34 -34.87
CA LYS A 619 21.57 -9.43 -33.88
C LYS A 619 22.93 -10.06 -33.64
N PRO A 620 23.29 -10.37 -32.39
CA PRO A 620 24.52 -11.08 -32.09
C PRO A 620 24.33 -12.60 -32.20
N TYR A 621 25.35 -13.27 -32.73
CA TYR A 621 25.47 -14.72 -32.83
C TYR A 621 26.78 -15.17 -32.21
N VAL A 622 26.76 -16.34 -31.57
CA VAL A 622 27.96 -16.99 -31.01
C VAL A 622 28.38 -18.07 -31.99
N GLY A 623 29.66 -18.14 -32.31
CA GLY A 623 30.16 -19.21 -33.16
C GLY A 623 31.65 -19.43 -33.06
N GLN A 624 32.12 -20.51 -33.68
CA GLN A 624 33.54 -20.81 -33.79
C GLN A 624 34.04 -20.44 -35.19
N VAL A 625 35.16 -19.72 -35.25
CA VAL A 625 35.82 -19.40 -36.53
C VAL A 625 36.51 -20.66 -37.04
N LEU A 626 36.17 -21.08 -38.26
CA LEU A 626 36.78 -22.24 -38.91
C LEU A 626 37.89 -21.83 -39.87
N GLU A 627 37.70 -20.74 -40.62
CA GLU A 627 38.66 -20.22 -41.58
C GLU A 627 38.69 -18.69 -41.53
N ASP A 628 39.88 -18.11 -41.64
CA ASP A 628 40.12 -16.66 -41.71
C ASP A 628 40.72 -16.35 -43.08
N VAL A 629 39.94 -15.75 -43.98
CA VAL A 629 40.29 -15.55 -45.40
C VAL A 629 40.24 -14.05 -45.71
N GLY A 630 41.36 -13.37 -45.48
CA GLY A 630 41.51 -11.94 -45.77
C GLY A 630 40.67 -11.05 -44.85
N GLU A 631 39.61 -10.44 -45.40
CA GLU A 631 38.69 -9.56 -44.66
C GLU A 631 37.41 -10.27 -44.19
N GLU A 632 37.28 -11.57 -44.46
CA GLU A 632 36.12 -12.38 -44.10
C GLU A 632 36.54 -13.55 -43.22
N VAL A 633 35.68 -13.89 -42.25
CA VAL A 633 35.83 -15.03 -41.36
C VAL A 633 34.65 -15.98 -41.56
N GLN A 634 34.95 -17.26 -41.80
CA GLN A 634 33.93 -18.31 -41.82
C GLN A 634 33.65 -18.74 -40.39
N VAL A 635 32.41 -18.56 -39.94
CA VAL A 635 31.99 -18.88 -38.59
C VAL A 635 30.91 -19.95 -38.62
N ASN A 636 31.08 -20.99 -37.82
CA ASN A 636 30.03 -21.95 -37.49
C ASN A 636 29.23 -21.42 -36.30
N CYS A 637 27.96 -21.06 -36.53
CA CYS A 637 27.13 -20.41 -35.52
C CYS A 637 26.32 -21.40 -34.67
N MET A 638 26.23 -21.11 -33.38
CA MET A 638 25.35 -21.80 -32.44
C MET A 638 23.97 -21.15 -32.41
N LEU A 639 22.94 -21.96 -32.21
CA LEU A 639 21.58 -21.47 -31.98
C LEU A 639 21.37 -21.14 -30.51
N GLN A 640 20.92 -19.92 -30.23
CA GLN A 640 20.54 -19.50 -28.89
C GLN A 640 19.14 -20.03 -28.53
N SER A 641 19.00 -20.59 -27.33
CA SER A 641 17.70 -21.03 -26.80
C SER A 641 16.94 -19.86 -26.17
N GLY A 642 16.13 -19.17 -26.99
CA GLY A 642 15.41 -17.96 -26.56
C GLY A 642 16.36 -16.85 -26.13
N ASP A 643 16.04 -16.13 -25.06
CA ASP A 643 16.89 -15.05 -24.50
C ASP A 643 17.87 -15.54 -23.40
N LYS A 644 18.06 -16.87 -23.28
CA LYS A 644 18.88 -17.48 -22.22
C LYS A 644 20.35 -17.57 -22.62
N ASN A 645 21.23 -17.73 -21.63
CA ASN A 645 22.65 -18.08 -21.84
C ASN A 645 22.80 -19.60 -22.12
N LEU A 646 22.11 -20.08 -23.15
CA LEU A 646 22.10 -21.47 -23.57
C LEU A 646 22.20 -21.54 -25.09
N PHE A 647 23.21 -22.24 -25.57
CA PHE A 647 23.56 -22.34 -26.97
C PHE A 647 23.67 -23.81 -27.35
N VAL A 648 23.21 -24.15 -28.55
CA VAL A 648 23.28 -25.51 -29.08
C VAL A 648 23.81 -25.46 -30.51
N TRP A 649 24.63 -26.44 -30.86
CA TRP A 649 25.02 -26.64 -32.25
C TRP A 649 23.80 -27.09 -33.06
N PRO A 650 23.46 -26.41 -34.17
CA PRO A 650 22.35 -26.82 -35.01
C PRO A 650 22.58 -28.22 -35.60
N GLN A 651 21.50 -28.96 -35.89
CA GLN A 651 21.61 -30.29 -36.51
C GLN A 651 22.24 -30.23 -37.91
N THR A 652 21.95 -29.17 -38.65
CA THR A 652 22.66 -28.81 -39.88
C THR A 652 23.63 -27.70 -39.53
N VAL A 653 24.91 -27.90 -39.81
CA VAL A 653 25.96 -26.92 -39.51
C VAL A 653 25.61 -25.58 -40.17
N ASP A 654 25.66 -24.49 -39.38
CA ASP A 654 25.31 -23.14 -39.84
C ASP A 654 26.61 -22.37 -40.14
N LEU A 655 27.12 -22.55 -41.36
CA LEU A 655 28.39 -21.97 -41.82
C LEU A 655 28.12 -20.71 -42.64
N ILE A 656 28.58 -19.57 -42.13
CA ILE A 656 28.40 -18.26 -42.76
C ILE A 656 29.72 -17.50 -42.76
N PHE A 657 30.00 -16.78 -43.85
CA PHE A 657 31.10 -15.82 -43.91
C PHE A 657 30.62 -14.45 -43.39
N TYR A 658 31.35 -13.91 -42.41
CA TYR A 658 31.13 -12.57 -41.85
C TYR A 658 32.33 -11.68 -42.16
N TYR A 659 32.13 -10.38 -42.34
CA TYR A 659 33.27 -9.48 -42.43
C TYR A 659 33.95 -9.36 -41.07
N ARG A 660 35.27 -9.19 -41.07
CA ARG A 660 36.06 -9.04 -39.84
C ARG A 660 35.60 -7.88 -38.95
N LYS A 661 35.05 -6.83 -39.55
CA LYS A 661 34.42 -5.69 -38.85
C LYS A 661 33.14 -6.06 -38.09
N ASP A 662 32.48 -7.14 -38.48
CA ASP A 662 31.23 -7.64 -37.86
C ASP A 662 31.53 -8.56 -36.67
N VAL A 663 32.79 -8.95 -36.48
CA VAL A 663 33.27 -9.66 -35.29
C VAL A 663 33.35 -8.65 -34.13
N HIS A 664 32.40 -8.75 -33.21
CA HIS A 664 32.29 -7.84 -32.08
C HIS A 664 33.28 -8.14 -30.96
N ALA A 665 33.46 -9.43 -30.62
CA ALA A 665 34.36 -9.83 -29.54
C ALA A 665 34.82 -11.29 -29.71
N VAL A 666 36.07 -11.54 -29.32
CA VAL A 666 36.56 -12.91 -29.06
C VAL A 666 36.11 -13.31 -27.64
N ILE A 667 35.60 -14.52 -27.51
CA ILE A 667 35.07 -15.09 -26.27
C ILE A 667 35.74 -16.42 -25.96
N SER A 668 35.58 -16.88 -24.72
CA SER A 668 36.03 -18.20 -24.30
C SER A 668 35.14 -19.28 -24.94
N GLU A 669 35.67 -20.49 -25.07
CA GLU A 669 34.88 -21.64 -25.51
C GLU A 669 33.65 -21.83 -24.58
N PRO A 670 32.43 -21.95 -25.15
CA PRO A 670 31.22 -22.17 -24.36
C PRO A 670 31.32 -23.44 -23.50
N GLU A 671 31.13 -23.30 -22.20
CA GLU A 671 31.20 -24.40 -21.23
C GLU A 671 29.98 -25.32 -21.38
N PRO A 672 30.09 -26.64 -21.20
CA PRO A 672 28.93 -27.53 -21.16
C PRO A 672 27.95 -27.13 -20.05
N ALA A 673 26.68 -26.92 -20.40
CA ALA A 673 25.59 -26.65 -19.47
C ALA A 673 24.74 -27.90 -19.19
N THR A 674 24.48 -28.69 -20.23
CA THR A 674 23.87 -30.04 -20.17
C THR A 674 24.50 -30.91 -21.26
N SER A 675 24.05 -32.16 -21.41
CA SER A 675 24.49 -33.02 -22.52
C SER A 675 24.18 -32.46 -23.92
N ARG A 676 23.27 -31.47 -24.03
CA ARG A 676 22.83 -30.88 -25.31
C ARG A 676 23.12 -29.40 -25.47
N PHE A 677 23.43 -28.68 -24.41
CA PHE A 677 23.60 -27.22 -24.43
C PHE A 677 24.93 -26.81 -23.83
N SER A 678 25.52 -25.75 -24.40
CA SER A 678 26.67 -25.03 -23.84
C SER A 678 26.25 -23.63 -23.39
N LYS A 679 27.03 -23.01 -22.51
CA LYS A 679 26.80 -21.67 -21.95
C LYS A 679 28.06 -20.83 -22.07
N LEU A 680 27.90 -19.51 -22.25
CA LEU A 680 29.01 -18.59 -22.15
C LEU A 680 29.42 -18.36 -20.70
N THR A 681 30.69 -18.03 -20.48
CA THR A 681 31.16 -17.52 -19.19
C THR A 681 30.40 -16.26 -18.79
N LEU A 682 30.42 -15.91 -17.49
CA LEU A 682 29.73 -14.70 -17.02
C LEU A 682 30.19 -13.42 -17.75
N GLN A 683 31.49 -13.32 -18.03
CA GLN A 683 32.06 -12.15 -18.71
C GLN A 683 31.63 -12.11 -20.18
N ASP A 684 31.64 -13.25 -20.86
CA ASP A 684 31.30 -13.34 -22.28
C ASP A 684 29.80 -13.20 -22.53
N TRP A 685 28.95 -13.65 -21.60
CA TRP A 685 27.51 -13.40 -21.63
C TRP A 685 27.16 -11.92 -21.50
N VAL A 686 27.89 -11.16 -20.67
CA VAL A 686 27.71 -9.71 -20.58
C VAL A 686 28.09 -9.01 -21.89
N LYS A 687 29.16 -9.45 -22.56
CA LYS A 687 29.54 -8.94 -23.89
C LYS A 687 28.43 -9.20 -24.92
N PHE A 688 27.93 -10.43 -24.98
CA PHE A 688 26.84 -10.84 -25.88
C PHE A 688 25.54 -10.05 -25.64
N ARG A 689 25.22 -9.74 -24.40
CA ARG A 689 24.03 -8.97 -24.01
C ARG A 689 24.12 -7.49 -24.36
N ASN A 690 25.32 -6.91 -24.30
CA ASN A 690 25.53 -5.50 -24.59
C ASN A 690 25.44 -5.19 -26.09
N THR A 691 25.55 -6.21 -26.95
CA THR A 691 25.35 -6.10 -28.40
C THR A 691 23.88 -6.14 -28.85
N SER A 692 22.97 -6.65 -28.02
CA SER A 692 21.53 -6.75 -28.35
C SER A 692 20.68 -5.56 -27.87
N ALA A 693 21.30 -4.46 -27.44
CA ALA A 693 20.66 -3.37 -26.69
C ALA A 693 20.34 -2.13 -27.53
#